data_AF-A0A820AJP2-F1
#
_entry.id   AF-A0A820AJP2-F1
#
_cell.length_a   1.000
_cell.length_b   1.000
_cell.length_c   1.000
_cell.angle_alpha   90.00
_cell.angle_beta   90.00
_cell.angle_gamma   90.00
#
_symmetry.space_group_name_H-M   'P 1'
#
loop_
_entity.id
_entity.type
_entity.pdbx_description
1 polymer ?
#
loop_
_entity_poly.entity_id
_entity_poly.type
_entity_poly.pdbx_seq_one_letter_code
_entity_poly.pdbx_strand_id
1 'polypeptide(L)'
;TATNQLFLSNPQINLWQFEVVYSFLQETSSSSLNIVLTKSPSNGSCSINPLNGTTNSLFDILCSNWFDDNDIKDYSVYVWKNDLAEKMIVAYSTISSFQVRLPPGDDQTSLLHLFVHIRNQFDCVTEFNLSSITVMPDVVGLTDFINNIQNLRSELIRNPITQLLASQNQNLVGQLIISLAQQLNKMNSENIDTAILNGIPATSISVSTLGSQTSQVSSRPLNESALIEYNKQLNSYANSREYLMTFITKLAITTSNSVQLQATALAQITQTTNQLTRTALMIASDRCYQLAVALYSISTGIPYEDVQLSATQIIQCAANVLTAVNGPLQQRTTILDLDYSRATTFPTDYDTDLESEWSNLNLFADGNDFSWETIERNRNVYYQKQLANQIINQMNGIIALLTSSLNIHLNIEQQSIIETSQVFMSLESKSIESFSNKIFKQMVNAQIQLPENFNSNLSNNSRISIRTMVTPLAPFGNTTLQSNTNLSTCVSLSILGQNENEISIQTDFNRSIEINIPRDSNFIISSMILQNVTSMNSNPHNQLFNLHYLNITSTLPISVHLEIQPLNLSRGYLLIYKFDQLPQLSSSIKQIDGWTLFCPSDLTNDSIYEYFLDNQQTFGYQSLIFGLRELNSTEMNDVCSNSSITYLPITNERFNFTSNYQLRIYTSGCYYIDNNNQW
;
A
#
# COMPACT_ATOMS: atom_id res chain seq x y z
N THR A 1 18.77 -4.99 -33.45
CA THR A 1 18.87 -5.26 -32.00
C THR A 1 19.40 -6.66 -31.82
N ALA A 2 20.51 -6.82 -31.10
CA ALA A 2 20.96 -8.15 -30.66
C ALA A 2 20.25 -8.47 -29.34
N THR A 3 19.62 -9.64 -29.25
CA THR A 3 18.95 -10.07 -28.01
C THR A 3 19.96 -10.75 -27.09
N ASN A 4 19.70 -10.72 -25.77
CA ASN A 4 20.53 -11.42 -24.79
C ASN A 4 20.74 -12.92 -25.16
N GLN A 5 19.72 -13.51 -25.78
CA GLN A 5 19.73 -14.89 -26.25
C GLN A 5 20.92 -15.22 -27.18
N LEU A 6 21.40 -14.25 -27.97
CA LEU A 6 22.55 -14.44 -28.85
C LEU A 6 23.82 -14.77 -28.06
N PHE A 7 24.06 -14.05 -26.96
CA PHE A 7 25.20 -14.24 -26.09
C PHE A 7 25.05 -15.54 -25.28
N LEU A 8 23.85 -15.79 -24.73
CA LEU A 8 23.56 -17.01 -23.97
C LEU A 8 23.68 -18.30 -24.81
N SER A 9 23.38 -18.23 -26.11
CA SER A 9 23.52 -19.38 -27.02
C SER A 9 24.95 -19.65 -27.45
N ASN A 10 25.86 -18.69 -27.21
CA ASN A 10 27.27 -18.78 -27.59
C ASN A 10 28.20 -18.41 -26.42
N PRO A 11 28.07 -19.10 -25.26
CA PRO A 11 28.76 -18.72 -24.03
C PRO A 11 30.29 -18.85 -24.12
N GLN A 12 30.80 -19.58 -25.11
CA GLN A 12 32.23 -19.71 -25.39
C GLN A 12 32.86 -18.47 -26.05
N ILE A 13 32.05 -17.56 -26.61
CA ILE A 13 32.55 -16.37 -27.35
C ILE A 13 32.62 -15.19 -26.38
N ASN A 14 33.85 -14.78 -26.03
CA ASN A 14 34.06 -13.65 -25.13
C ASN A 14 34.14 -12.29 -25.85
N LEU A 15 34.54 -12.26 -27.13
CA LEU A 15 34.67 -11.04 -27.91
C LEU A 15 33.63 -11.03 -29.03
N TRP A 16 32.81 -10.00 -29.03
CA TRP A 16 31.78 -9.77 -30.03
C TRP A 16 32.06 -8.47 -30.77
N GLN A 17 32.06 -8.52 -32.10
CA GLN A 17 32.15 -7.34 -32.95
C GLN A 17 30.86 -7.20 -33.73
N PHE A 18 30.14 -6.12 -33.48
CA PHE A 18 28.97 -5.72 -34.25
C PHE A 18 29.42 -4.63 -35.22
N GLU A 19 29.64 -5.03 -36.48
CA GLU A 19 30.06 -4.12 -37.55
C GLU A 19 28.86 -3.71 -38.40
N VAL A 20 28.74 -2.40 -38.63
CA VAL A 20 27.81 -1.81 -39.59
C VAL A 20 28.63 -1.34 -40.77
N VAL A 21 28.30 -1.86 -41.96
CA VAL A 21 28.94 -1.49 -43.22
C VAL A 21 27.96 -0.64 -44.02
N TYR A 22 28.34 0.61 -44.28
CA TYR A 22 27.64 1.52 -45.17
C TYR A 22 28.22 1.39 -46.57
N SER A 23 27.37 0.99 -47.52
CA SER A 23 27.74 0.90 -48.92
C SER A 23 27.11 2.05 -49.70
N PHE A 24 27.96 2.92 -50.23
CA PHE A 24 27.59 4.01 -51.13
C PHE A 24 28.00 3.65 -52.57
N LEU A 25 27.43 4.35 -53.56
CA LEU A 25 27.63 4.10 -54.99
C LEU A 25 29.11 4.05 -55.44
N GLN A 26 30.03 4.68 -54.70
CA GLN A 26 31.46 4.73 -55.03
C GLN A 26 32.38 4.34 -53.87
N GLU A 27 31.86 4.14 -52.66
CA GLU A 27 32.67 3.90 -51.46
C GLU A 27 31.94 3.01 -50.45
N THR A 28 32.71 2.23 -49.70
CA THR A 28 32.22 1.50 -48.52
C THR A 28 32.91 2.05 -47.27
N SER A 29 32.12 2.37 -46.26
CA SER A 29 32.60 2.77 -44.92
C SER A 29 32.09 1.76 -43.90
N SER A 30 32.87 1.46 -42.87
CA SER A 30 32.38 0.63 -41.76
C SER A 30 32.67 1.25 -40.40
N SER A 31 31.82 0.92 -39.45
CA SER A 31 31.95 1.26 -38.04
C SER A 31 31.60 0.03 -37.22
N SER A 32 32.38 -0.26 -36.18
CA SER A 32 32.14 -1.44 -35.35
C SER A 32 32.07 -1.11 -33.87
N LEU A 33 31.14 -1.78 -33.17
CA LEU A 33 31.09 -1.86 -31.72
C LEU A 33 31.70 -3.18 -31.27
N ASN A 34 32.73 -3.11 -30.41
CA ASN A 34 33.33 -4.29 -29.81
C ASN A 34 32.83 -4.44 -28.37
N ILE A 35 32.33 -5.62 -28.03
CA ILE A 35 31.84 -5.98 -26.70
C ILE A 35 32.69 -7.14 -26.20
N VAL A 36 33.25 -7.00 -25.00
CA VAL A 36 33.93 -8.08 -24.28
C VAL A 36 33.01 -8.55 -23.17
N LEU A 37 32.63 -9.82 -23.19
CA LEU A 37 31.88 -10.44 -22.10
C LEU A 37 32.86 -10.86 -21.00
N THR A 38 32.65 -10.29 -19.82
CA THR A 38 33.34 -10.68 -18.59
C THR A 38 32.69 -11.92 -17.99
N LYS A 39 33.49 -12.80 -17.40
CA LYS A 39 33.02 -14.01 -16.72
C LYS A 39 32.79 -13.72 -15.25
N SER A 40 31.86 -14.44 -14.63
CA SER A 40 31.68 -14.40 -13.18
C SER A 40 32.81 -15.15 -12.45
N PRO A 41 33.10 -14.80 -11.19
CA PRO A 41 34.04 -15.53 -10.34
C PRO A 41 33.77 -17.04 -10.30
N SER A 42 34.79 -17.88 -10.28
CA SER A 42 34.61 -19.34 -10.33
C SER A 42 35.56 -20.11 -9.41
N ASN A 43 35.36 -21.43 -9.31
CA ASN A 43 36.19 -22.40 -8.60
C ASN A 43 36.34 -22.23 -7.08
N GLY A 44 35.63 -21.27 -6.48
CA GLY A 44 35.65 -21.05 -5.04
C GLY A 44 34.55 -21.79 -4.29
N SER A 45 34.60 -21.66 -2.97
CA SER A 45 33.57 -22.16 -2.05
C SER A 45 33.40 -21.21 -0.88
N CYS A 46 32.21 -21.19 -0.28
CA CYS A 46 31.97 -20.49 0.97
C CYS A 46 31.45 -21.44 2.05
N SER A 47 31.78 -21.17 3.31
CA SER A 47 31.30 -21.91 4.47
C SER A 47 30.90 -20.96 5.58
N ILE A 48 29.97 -21.41 6.44
CA ILE A 48 29.49 -20.68 7.61
C ILE A 48 29.64 -21.52 8.88
N ASN A 49 30.06 -20.91 9.99
CA ASN A 49 30.18 -21.55 11.30
C ASN A 49 29.89 -20.55 12.44
N PRO A 50 29.18 -20.91 13.52
CA PRO A 50 28.50 -22.19 13.76
C PRO A 50 27.24 -22.36 12.89
N LEU A 51 26.66 -23.57 12.84
CA LEU A 51 25.38 -23.82 12.14
C LEU A 51 24.15 -23.55 13.03
N ASN A 52 24.35 -23.31 14.32
CA ASN A 52 23.30 -23.03 15.28
C ASN A 52 23.72 -21.84 16.15
N GLY A 53 22.80 -20.92 16.40
CA GLY A 53 23.04 -19.78 17.28
C GLY A 53 21.78 -18.99 17.59
N THR A 54 21.97 -17.81 18.17
CA THR A 54 20.90 -16.83 18.38
C THR A 54 21.15 -15.58 17.54
N THR A 55 20.21 -14.64 17.54
CA THR A 55 20.40 -13.30 16.94
C THR A 55 21.58 -12.53 17.54
N ASN A 56 22.09 -12.97 18.71
CA ASN A 56 23.26 -12.40 19.36
C ASN A 56 24.55 -13.23 19.15
N SER A 57 24.48 -14.36 18.44
CA SER A 57 25.67 -15.13 18.05
C SER A 57 26.41 -14.47 16.89
N LEU A 58 27.74 -14.64 16.87
CA LEU A 58 28.58 -14.30 15.72
C LEU A 58 28.76 -15.54 14.86
N PHE A 59 28.57 -15.36 13.55
CA PHE A 59 28.74 -16.39 12.53
C PHE A 59 29.91 -15.99 11.63
N ASP A 60 30.91 -16.85 11.54
CA ASP A 60 32.06 -16.70 10.65
C ASP A 60 31.66 -17.16 9.24
N ILE A 61 31.81 -16.28 8.25
CA ILE A 61 31.69 -16.61 6.83
C ILE A 61 33.09 -16.60 6.23
N LEU A 62 33.47 -17.72 5.63
CA LEU A 62 34.75 -17.91 4.96
C LEU A 62 34.51 -18.31 3.50
N CYS A 63 34.86 -17.43 2.58
CA CYS A 63 34.91 -17.69 1.15
C CYS A 63 36.37 -17.84 0.70
N SER A 64 36.70 -18.96 0.08
CA SER A 64 38.08 -19.28 -0.33
C SER A 64 38.14 -19.80 -1.77
N ASN A 65 39.31 -19.65 -2.38
CA ASN A 65 39.64 -20.16 -3.72
C ASN A 65 38.80 -19.60 -4.87
N TRP A 66 38.13 -18.45 -4.67
CA TRP A 66 37.47 -17.74 -5.76
C TRP A 66 38.50 -17.14 -6.71
N PHE A 67 38.39 -17.48 -7.98
CA PHE A 67 39.24 -16.97 -9.05
C PHE A 67 38.44 -16.07 -9.99
N ASP A 68 38.99 -14.89 -10.27
CA ASP A 68 38.53 -13.95 -11.29
C ASP A 68 39.76 -13.23 -11.86
N ASP A 69 39.78 -13.00 -13.17
CA ASP A 69 40.90 -12.34 -13.86
C ASP A 69 41.06 -10.86 -13.45
N ASN A 70 40.02 -10.26 -12.86
CA ASN A 70 39.93 -8.85 -12.52
C ASN A 70 39.77 -8.60 -11.02
N ASP A 71 40.11 -9.58 -10.18
CA ASP A 71 39.91 -9.60 -8.73
C ASP A 71 38.43 -9.57 -8.28
N ILE A 72 38.23 -10.00 -7.03
CA ILE A 72 36.93 -9.94 -6.35
C ILE A 72 36.73 -8.52 -5.80
N LYS A 73 35.59 -7.93 -6.11
CA LYS A 73 35.13 -6.62 -5.61
C LYS A 73 34.57 -6.73 -4.21
N ASP A 74 33.60 -7.61 -4.01
CA ASP A 74 32.94 -7.80 -2.71
C ASP A 74 32.22 -9.15 -2.59
N TYR A 75 31.83 -9.43 -1.34
CA TYR A 75 31.02 -10.55 -0.89
C TYR A 75 29.77 -9.98 -0.23
N SER A 76 28.58 -10.36 -0.70
CA SER A 76 27.31 -9.90 -0.14
C SER A 76 26.48 -11.06 0.35
N VAL A 77 25.98 -10.99 1.58
CA VAL A 77 25.26 -12.09 2.26
C VAL A 77 23.78 -11.78 2.26
N TYR A 78 23.01 -12.74 1.76
CA TYR A 78 21.57 -12.67 1.71
C TYR A 78 20.95 -13.80 2.49
N VAL A 79 19.77 -13.54 3.05
CA VAL A 79 19.01 -14.51 3.83
C VAL A 79 17.54 -14.52 3.44
N TRP A 80 16.89 -15.66 3.62
CA TRP A 80 15.44 -15.82 3.50
C TRP A 80 14.95 -16.94 4.42
N LYS A 81 13.64 -16.97 4.66
CA LYS A 81 12.99 -17.95 5.55
C LYS A 81 12.28 -19.04 4.77
N ASN A 82 11.17 -18.71 4.12
CA ASN A 82 10.31 -19.69 3.44
C ASN A 82 10.22 -19.43 1.94
N ASP A 83 10.28 -18.15 1.51
CA ASP A 83 10.22 -17.76 0.11
C ASP A 83 11.50 -17.02 -0.31
N LEU A 84 12.09 -17.45 -1.43
CA LEU A 84 13.26 -16.82 -2.03
C LEU A 84 12.95 -15.40 -2.56
N ALA A 85 11.69 -15.12 -2.88
CA ALA A 85 11.24 -13.77 -3.28
C ALA A 85 11.42 -12.74 -2.15
N GLU A 86 11.40 -13.19 -0.89
CA GLU A 86 11.58 -12.33 0.30
C GLU A 86 13.05 -12.19 0.72
N LYS A 87 14.01 -12.59 -0.14
CA LYS A 87 15.43 -12.50 0.19
C LYS A 87 15.85 -11.07 0.51
N MET A 88 16.72 -10.93 1.49
CA MET A 88 17.21 -9.66 1.98
C MET A 88 18.69 -9.70 2.29
N ILE A 89 19.40 -8.62 1.97
CA ILE A 89 20.81 -8.46 2.33
C ILE A 89 20.93 -8.24 3.84
N VAL A 90 21.94 -8.86 4.46
CA VAL A 90 22.24 -8.67 5.89
C VAL A 90 23.66 -8.19 6.15
N ALA A 91 24.57 -8.41 5.20
CA ALA A 91 25.95 -7.98 5.34
C ALA A 91 26.63 -7.90 3.97
N TYR A 92 27.69 -7.10 3.88
CA TYR A 92 28.62 -7.17 2.76
C TYR A 92 30.05 -6.93 3.23
N SER A 93 31.05 -7.41 2.50
CA SER A 93 32.45 -7.33 2.87
C SER A 93 33.35 -7.30 1.63
N THR A 94 34.42 -6.52 1.67
CA THR A 94 35.47 -6.54 0.62
C THR A 94 36.55 -7.59 0.90
N ILE A 95 36.50 -8.24 2.06
CA ILE A 95 37.40 -9.34 2.44
C ILE A 95 36.61 -10.65 2.51
N SER A 96 37.29 -11.75 2.19
CA SER A 96 36.65 -13.06 2.02
C SER A 96 36.37 -13.81 3.33
N SER A 97 36.85 -13.30 4.46
CA SER A 97 36.63 -13.85 5.80
C SER A 97 36.09 -12.75 6.71
N PHE A 98 34.87 -12.90 7.21
CA PHE A 98 34.22 -11.88 8.03
C PHE A 98 33.14 -12.47 8.94
N GLN A 99 32.75 -11.70 9.95
CA GLN A 99 31.75 -12.10 10.94
C GLN A 99 30.43 -11.39 10.72
N VAL A 100 29.32 -12.09 10.92
CA VAL A 100 27.97 -11.55 10.80
C VAL A 100 27.10 -11.96 11.97
N ARG A 101 26.14 -11.11 12.31
CA ARG A 101 24.97 -11.45 13.14
C ARG A 101 23.78 -11.63 12.21
N LEU A 102 22.99 -12.65 12.48
CA LEU A 102 21.92 -13.06 11.58
C LEU A 102 20.54 -12.83 12.23
N PRO A 103 19.54 -12.48 11.42
CA PRO A 103 18.18 -12.33 11.90
C PRO A 103 17.59 -13.66 12.38
N PRO A 104 16.50 -13.64 13.18
CA PRO A 104 15.85 -14.86 13.60
C PRO A 104 15.32 -15.63 12.37
N GLY A 105 15.42 -16.95 12.40
CA GLY A 105 14.91 -17.82 11.36
C GLY A 105 13.38 -17.85 11.27
N ASP A 106 12.85 -18.85 10.58
CA ASP A 106 11.42 -19.17 10.55
C ASP A 106 10.85 -19.37 11.97
N ASP A 107 9.60 -18.96 12.17
CA ASP A 107 9.01 -18.92 13.52
C ASP A 107 8.76 -20.30 14.12
N GLN A 108 8.61 -21.34 13.30
CA GLN A 108 8.35 -22.70 13.76
C GLN A 108 9.64 -23.52 13.84
N THR A 109 10.50 -23.38 12.83
CA THR A 109 11.69 -24.22 12.66
C THR A 109 12.99 -23.54 13.10
N SER A 110 12.99 -22.22 13.28
CA SER A 110 14.17 -21.38 13.44
C SER A 110 15.17 -21.48 12.28
N LEU A 111 14.76 -22.07 11.15
CA LEU A 111 15.62 -22.27 9.99
C LEU A 111 15.80 -20.95 9.24
N LEU A 112 17.04 -20.68 8.84
CA LEU A 112 17.40 -19.55 7.99
C LEU A 112 18.25 -20.07 6.83
N HIS A 113 17.87 -19.71 5.61
CA HIS A 113 18.61 -20.04 4.42
C HIS A 113 19.49 -18.86 3.99
N LEU A 114 20.67 -19.16 3.44
CA LEU A 114 21.67 -18.16 3.10
C LEU A 114 22.34 -18.47 1.78
N PHE A 115 22.70 -17.42 1.05
CA PHE A 115 23.68 -17.49 -0.02
C PHE A 115 24.62 -16.29 0.07
N VAL A 116 25.79 -16.43 -0.53
CA VAL A 116 26.75 -15.36 -0.73
C VAL A 116 26.81 -15.03 -2.21
N HIS A 117 26.70 -13.75 -2.55
CA HIS A 117 27.06 -13.22 -3.86
C HIS A 117 28.53 -12.86 -3.84
N ILE A 118 29.29 -13.47 -4.75
CA ILE A 118 30.70 -13.17 -4.98
C ILE A 118 30.77 -12.36 -6.26
N ARG A 119 31.25 -11.12 -6.15
CA ARG A 119 31.18 -10.15 -7.23
C ARG A 119 32.58 -9.71 -7.67
N ASN A 120 32.82 -9.62 -8.97
CA ASN A 120 34.07 -9.06 -9.50
C ASN A 120 33.98 -7.54 -9.75
N GLN A 121 35.07 -6.94 -10.23
CA GLN A 121 35.14 -5.50 -10.50
C GLN A 121 34.21 -5.01 -11.63
N PHE A 122 33.69 -5.92 -12.46
CA PHE A 122 32.72 -5.63 -13.52
C PHE A 122 31.29 -6.05 -13.15
N ASP A 123 31.02 -6.23 -11.86
CA ASP A 123 29.71 -6.57 -11.31
C ASP A 123 29.11 -7.90 -11.82
N CYS A 124 29.93 -8.79 -12.37
CA CYS A 124 29.52 -10.17 -12.63
C CYS A 124 29.46 -10.93 -11.29
N VAL A 125 28.35 -11.62 -11.06
CA VAL A 125 28.05 -12.28 -9.79
C VAL A 125 28.06 -13.80 -9.96
N THR A 126 28.63 -14.48 -8.98
CA THR A 126 28.37 -15.89 -8.71
C THR A 126 27.62 -16.04 -7.40
N GLU A 127 26.47 -16.70 -7.44
CA GLU A 127 25.69 -17.03 -6.25
C GLU A 127 26.13 -18.38 -5.70
N PHE A 128 26.54 -18.41 -4.43
CA PHE A 128 26.94 -19.62 -3.74
C PHE A 128 26.01 -19.88 -2.55
N ASN A 129 25.25 -20.97 -2.63
CA ASN A 129 24.36 -21.39 -1.55
C ASN A 129 25.17 -21.90 -0.36
N LEU A 130 24.94 -21.31 0.81
CA LEU A 130 25.45 -21.80 2.08
C LEU A 130 24.52 -22.87 2.64
N SER A 131 25.01 -23.64 3.61
CA SER A 131 24.16 -24.51 4.40
C SER A 131 23.10 -23.69 5.15
N SER A 132 21.88 -24.20 5.20
CA SER A 132 20.84 -23.67 6.09
C SER A 132 21.29 -23.81 7.55
N ILE A 133 20.98 -22.81 8.36
CA ILE A 133 21.38 -22.75 9.77
C ILE A 133 20.15 -22.53 10.66
N THR A 134 20.30 -22.73 11.97
CA THR A 134 19.26 -22.35 12.93
C THR A 134 19.65 -21.09 13.70
N VAL A 135 18.76 -20.10 13.71
CA VAL A 135 18.95 -18.83 14.44
C VAL A 135 17.72 -18.53 15.29
N MET A 136 17.88 -18.68 16.60
CA MET A 136 16.80 -18.40 17.56
C MET A 136 16.79 -16.92 17.98
N PRO A 137 15.62 -16.32 18.24
CA PRO A 137 15.55 -14.95 18.77
C PRO A 137 16.12 -14.87 20.19
N ASP A 138 16.91 -13.84 20.47
CA ASP A 138 17.35 -13.49 21.83
C ASP A 138 16.25 -12.70 22.57
N VAL A 139 15.20 -13.40 22.98
CA VAL A 139 14.00 -12.81 23.61
C VAL A 139 14.34 -12.06 24.90
N VAL A 140 15.29 -12.57 25.69
CA VAL A 140 15.73 -11.93 26.94
C VAL A 140 16.42 -10.61 26.63
N GLY A 141 17.40 -10.62 25.72
CA GLY A 141 18.10 -9.40 25.31
C GLY A 141 17.16 -8.33 24.72
N LEU A 142 16.15 -8.74 23.95
CA LEU A 142 15.12 -7.84 23.44
C LEU A 142 14.24 -7.26 24.55
N THR A 143 13.78 -8.09 25.48
CA THR A 143 12.91 -7.65 26.59
C THR A 143 13.65 -6.66 27.48
N ASP A 144 14.91 -6.93 27.80
CA ASP A 144 15.77 -6.02 28.56
C ASP A 144 15.99 -4.69 27.82
N PHE A 145 16.19 -4.75 26.50
CA PHE A 145 16.31 -3.54 25.67
C PHE A 145 15.04 -2.68 25.70
N ILE A 146 13.86 -3.28 25.53
CA ILE A 146 12.57 -2.57 25.56
C ILE A 146 12.33 -1.96 26.95
N ASN A 147 12.54 -2.73 28.02
CA ASN A 147 12.36 -2.27 29.39
C ASN A 147 13.29 -1.09 29.74
N ASN A 148 14.54 -1.12 29.28
CA ASN A 148 15.50 -0.03 29.50
C ASN A 148 15.08 1.26 28.79
N ILE A 149 14.48 1.15 27.60
CA ILE A 149 13.92 2.30 26.87
C ILE A 149 12.75 2.93 27.63
N GLN A 150 11.89 2.12 28.23
CA GLN A 150 10.73 2.61 28.96
C GLN A 150 11.09 3.27 30.29
N ASN A 151 12.01 2.68 31.05
CA ASN A 151 12.14 2.99 32.47
C ASN A 151 13.35 3.88 32.84
N LEU A 152 14.47 3.84 32.11
CA LEU A 152 15.74 4.45 32.58
C LEU A 152 16.66 4.94 31.44
N ARG A 153 16.54 6.22 31.06
CA ARG A 153 17.44 6.87 30.07
C ARG A 153 18.93 6.79 30.43
N SER A 154 19.28 6.73 31.71
CA SER A 154 20.68 6.66 32.19
C SER A 154 21.29 5.25 32.09
N GLU A 155 20.49 4.18 32.07
CA GLU A 155 20.96 2.80 31.95
C GLU A 155 21.07 2.31 30.50
N LEU A 156 20.44 3.01 29.56
CA LEU A 156 20.54 2.73 28.13
C LEU A 156 21.99 2.65 27.62
N ILE A 157 22.88 3.53 28.10
CA ILE A 157 24.29 3.56 27.68
C ILE A 157 25.03 2.26 28.07
N ARG A 158 24.54 1.54 29.08
CA ARG A 158 25.12 0.27 29.55
C ARG A 158 24.51 -0.96 28.89
N ASN A 159 23.42 -0.80 28.12
CA ASN A 159 22.80 -1.91 27.44
C ASN A 159 23.72 -2.40 26.28
N PRO A 160 24.03 -3.71 26.19
CA PRO A 160 24.95 -4.24 25.18
C PRO A 160 24.53 -3.96 23.74
N ILE A 161 23.21 -4.05 23.44
CA ILE A 161 22.68 -3.76 22.11
C ILE A 161 22.92 -2.28 21.75
N THR A 162 22.71 -1.38 22.71
CA THR A 162 22.93 0.05 22.52
C THR A 162 24.40 0.38 22.24
N GLN A 163 25.33 -0.30 22.92
CA GLN A 163 26.77 -0.13 22.67
C GLN A 163 27.18 -0.60 21.27
N LEU A 164 26.61 -1.73 20.81
CA LEU A 164 26.87 -2.23 19.46
C LEU A 164 26.30 -1.30 18.38
N LEU A 165 25.10 -0.74 18.59
CA LEU A 165 24.49 0.23 17.69
C LEU A 165 25.29 1.55 17.59
N ALA A 166 25.97 1.94 18.67
CA ALA A 166 26.83 3.13 18.68
C ALA A 166 28.14 2.98 17.87
N SER A 167 28.45 1.79 17.35
CA SER A 167 29.68 1.51 16.60
C SER A 167 29.82 2.25 15.26
N GLN A 168 28.70 2.73 14.68
CA GLN A 168 28.61 3.28 13.32
C GLN A 168 29.07 2.33 12.20
N ASN A 169 29.31 1.05 12.52
CA ASN A 169 29.60 0.04 11.51
C ASN A 169 28.30 -0.34 10.81
N GLN A 170 28.22 -0.09 9.49
CA GLN A 170 26.98 -0.28 8.72
C GLN A 170 26.45 -1.69 8.78
N ASN A 171 27.32 -2.70 8.66
CA ASN A 171 26.92 -4.11 8.77
C ASN A 171 26.35 -4.39 10.16
N LEU A 172 27.07 -4.02 11.22
CA LEU A 172 26.63 -4.31 12.59
C LEU A 172 25.30 -3.61 12.92
N VAL A 173 25.18 -2.32 12.58
CA VAL A 173 23.96 -1.55 12.81
C VAL A 173 22.80 -2.10 11.98
N GLY A 174 23.03 -2.38 10.69
CA GLY A 174 22.04 -2.97 9.79
C GLY A 174 21.54 -4.32 10.31
N GLN A 175 22.45 -5.24 10.66
CA GLN A 175 22.12 -6.57 11.20
C GLN A 175 21.28 -6.50 12.47
N LEU A 176 21.66 -5.64 13.42
CA LEU A 176 20.94 -5.47 14.67
C LEU A 176 19.55 -4.88 14.45
N ILE A 177 19.44 -3.83 13.63
CA ILE A 177 18.15 -3.19 13.36
C ILE A 177 17.21 -4.17 12.65
N ILE A 178 17.68 -4.87 11.63
CA ILE A 178 16.92 -5.90 10.93
C ILE A 178 16.42 -6.97 11.92
N SER A 179 17.31 -7.50 12.77
CA SER A 179 16.99 -8.57 13.71
C SER A 179 16.00 -8.14 14.79
N LEU A 180 16.14 -6.93 15.31
CA LEU A 180 15.25 -6.37 16.32
C LEU A 180 13.90 -5.97 15.71
N ALA A 181 13.91 -5.38 14.51
CA ALA A 181 12.71 -5.02 13.78
C ALA A 181 11.84 -6.24 13.49
N GLN A 182 12.42 -7.35 13.01
CA GLN A 182 11.66 -8.57 12.75
C GLN A 182 11.00 -9.13 14.02
N GLN A 183 11.68 -9.10 15.17
CA GLN A 183 11.09 -9.52 16.44
C GLN A 183 9.98 -8.57 16.90
N LEU A 184 10.16 -7.25 16.78
CA LEU A 184 9.12 -6.26 17.07
C LEU A 184 7.91 -6.39 16.10
N ASN A 185 8.15 -6.74 14.83
CA ASN A 185 7.09 -6.97 13.84
C ASN A 185 6.24 -8.18 14.21
N LYS A 186 6.89 -9.26 14.68
CA LYS A 186 6.20 -10.44 15.21
C LYS A 186 5.35 -10.11 16.44
N MET A 187 5.94 -9.44 17.44
CA MET A 187 5.19 -9.05 18.65
C MET A 187 4.00 -8.13 18.34
N ASN A 188 4.11 -7.23 17.35
CA ASN A 188 2.97 -6.43 16.93
C ASN A 188 1.84 -7.27 16.33
N SER A 189 2.18 -8.26 15.49
CA SER A 189 1.20 -9.15 14.87
C SER A 189 0.46 -9.95 15.94
N GLU A 190 1.19 -10.53 16.89
CA GLU A 190 0.62 -11.23 18.05
C GLU A 190 -0.26 -10.31 18.94
N ASN A 191 0.15 -9.06 19.12
CA ASN A 191 -0.63 -8.06 19.88
C ASN A 191 -1.93 -7.68 19.14
N ILE A 192 -1.90 -7.51 17.81
CA ILE A 192 -3.09 -7.28 16.99
C ILE A 192 -4.04 -8.47 17.06
N ASP A 193 -3.54 -9.70 16.90
CA ASP A 193 -4.36 -10.91 16.97
C ASP A 193 -5.02 -11.05 18.35
N THR A 194 -4.27 -10.77 19.41
CA THR A 194 -4.78 -10.77 20.78
C THR A 194 -5.86 -9.69 20.97
N ALA A 195 -5.69 -8.50 20.42
CA ALA A 195 -6.68 -7.42 20.46
C ALA A 195 -7.98 -7.82 19.73
N ILE A 196 -7.86 -8.44 18.54
CA ILE A 196 -9.00 -8.92 17.75
C ILE A 196 -9.77 -10.00 18.51
N LEU A 197 -9.08 -10.98 19.11
CA LEU A 197 -9.69 -12.03 19.94
C LEU A 197 -10.44 -11.47 21.17
N ASN A 198 -10.05 -10.28 21.63
CA ASN A 198 -10.66 -9.56 22.74
C ASN A 198 -11.76 -8.56 22.33
N GLY A 199 -12.23 -8.57 21.08
CA GLY A 199 -13.38 -7.76 20.65
C GLY A 199 -13.03 -6.44 19.98
N ILE A 200 -11.75 -6.16 19.70
CA ILE A 200 -11.33 -4.93 19.02
C ILE A 200 -11.37 -5.15 17.50
N PRO A 201 -12.10 -4.33 16.71
CA PRO A 201 -12.14 -4.48 15.26
C PRO A 201 -10.76 -4.29 14.62
N ALA A 202 -10.37 -5.21 13.73
CA ALA A 202 -9.10 -5.11 13.00
C ALA A 202 -8.99 -3.78 12.22
N THR A 203 -10.09 -3.33 11.62
CA THR A 203 -10.15 -2.07 10.86
C THR A 203 -9.86 -0.82 11.70
N SER A 204 -9.97 -0.87 13.03
CA SER A 204 -9.67 0.30 13.89
C SER A 204 -8.24 0.31 14.44
N ILE A 205 -7.47 -0.77 14.27
CA ILE A 205 -6.12 -0.90 14.85
C ILE A 205 -5.04 -1.26 13.83
N SER A 206 -5.42 -1.67 12.62
CA SER A 206 -4.49 -2.03 11.56
C SER A 206 -5.01 -1.75 10.16
N VAL A 207 -4.05 -1.58 9.26
CA VAL A 207 -4.25 -1.53 7.80
C VAL A 207 -3.76 -2.85 7.24
N SER A 208 -4.59 -3.52 6.43
CA SER A 208 -4.21 -4.79 5.81
C SER A 208 -3.07 -4.61 4.81
N THR A 209 -2.16 -5.59 4.74
CA THR A 209 -1.15 -5.62 3.70
C THR A 209 -1.76 -6.02 2.35
N LEU A 210 -1.11 -5.72 1.23
CA LEU A 210 -1.52 -6.25 -0.06
C LEU A 210 -1.47 -7.78 -0.03
N GLY A 211 -2.54 -8.42 -0.49
CA GLY A 211 -2.65 -9.89 -0.55
C GLY A 211 -3.04 -10.58 0.76
N SER A 212 -3.27 -9.84 1.86
CA SER A 212 -3.75 -10.48 3.09
C SER A 212 -5.18 -11.00 2.94
N GLN A 213 -5.45 -12.14 3.60
CA GLN A 213 -6.81 -12.66 3.74
C GLN A 213 -7.52 -11.96 4.90
N THR A 214 -8.85 -11.97 4.87
CA THR A 214 -9.70 -11.37 5.91
C THR A 214 -9.42 -12.00 7.27
N SER A 215 -9.06 -11.17 8.26
CA SER A 215 -8.88 -11.62 9.65
C SER A 215 -10.19 -12.12 10.26
N GLN A 216 -10.10 -13.12 11.14
CA GLN A 216 -11.25 -13.74 11.79
C GLN A 216 -12.04 -12.76 12.67
N VAL A 217 -13.37 -12.87 12.62
CA VAL A 217 -14.32 -12.00 13.33
C VAL A 217 -14.40 -12.38 14.80
N SER A 218 -14.31 -11.41 15.70
CA SER A 218 -14.85 -11.56 17.05
C SER A 218 -16.24 -10.90 17.10
N SER A 219 -17.27 -11.70 17.39
CA SER A 219 -18.64 -11.21 17.68
C SER A 219 -18.77 -10.71 19.12
N ARG A 220 -17.65 -10.36 19.75
CA ARG A 220 -17.57 -10.03 21.17
C ARG A 220 -17.75 -8.53 21.38
N PRO A 221 -18.39 -8.11 22.48
CA PRO A 221 -18.43 -6.69 22.83
C PRO A 221 -17.01 -6.16 23.03
N LEU A 222 -16.82 -4.87 22.73
CA LEU A 222 -15.54 -4.19 22.91
C LEU A 222 -15.07 -4.33 24.36
N ASN A 223 -13.87 -4.86 24.55
CA ASN A 223 -13.24 -4.94 25.86
C ASN A 223 -12.31 -3.72 26.06
N GLU A 224 -12.77 -2.71 26.80
CA GLU A 224 -12.00 -1.49 27.07
C GLU A 224 -10.66 -1.78 27.77
N SER A 225 -10.63 -2.76 28.69
CA SER A 225 -9.40 -3.13 29.38
C SER A 225 -8.35 -3.73 28.44
N ALA A 226 -8.80 -4.49 27.43
CA ALA A 226 -7.92 -5.02 26.40
C ALA A 226 -7.41 -3.91 25.47
N LEU A 227 -8.22 -2.89 25.18
CA LEU A 227 -7.80 -1.74 24.37
C LEU A 227 -6.72 -0.92 25.10
N ILE A 228 -6.85 -0.74 26.42
CA ILE A 228 -5.84 -0.06 27.24
C ILE A 228 -4.51 -0.83 27.21
N GLU A 229 -4.54 -2.16 27.41
CA GLU A 229 -3.32 -2.97 27.37
C GLU A 229 -2.69 -3.00 25.98
N TYR A 230 -3.51 -3.11 24.92
CA TYR A 230 -3.06 -3.01 23.54
C TYR A 230 -2.31 -1.69 23.29
N ASN A 231 -2.90 -0.56 23.66
CA ASN A 231 -2.31 0.77 23.48
C ASN A 231 -1.01 0.95 24.30
N LYS A 232 -0.94 0.38 25.50
CA LYS A 232 0.28 0.40 26.32
C LYS A 232 1.43 -0.33 25.65
N GLN A 233 1.18 -1.53 25.12
CA GLN A 233 2.19 -2.30 24.39
C GLN A 233 2.56 -1.64 23.06
N LEU A 234 1.59 -1.09 22.34
CA LEU A 234 1.78 -0.33 21.11
C LEU A 234 2.79 0.82 21.32
N ASN A 235 2.56 1.65 22.33
CA ASN A 235 3.42 2.77 22.68
C ASN A 235 4.81 2.33 23.15
N SER A 236 4.91 1.21 23.88
CA SER A 236 6.19 0.62 24.26
C SER A 236 7.07 0.33 23.04
N TYR A 237 6.51 -0.39 22.07
CA TYR A 237 7.24 -0.81 20.88
C TYR A 237 7.54 0.37 19.95
N ALA A 238 6.64 1.36 19.87
CA ALA A 238 6.89 2.58 19.11
C ALA A 238 8.10 3.35 19.63
N ASN A 239 8.25 3.49 20.96
CA ASN A 239 9.41 4.13 21.57
C ASN A 239 10.72 3.40 21.23
N SER A 240 10.70 2.06 21.24
CA SER A 240 11.86 1.25 20.84
C SER A 240 12.23 1.46 19.37
N ARG A 241 11.25 1.53 18.47
CA ARG A 241 11.49 1.78 17.04
C ARG A 241 12.06 3.15 16.77
N GLU A 242 11.47 4.20 17.34
CA GLU A 242 11.99 5.55 17.16
C GLU A 242 13.45 5.63 17.61
N TYR A 243 13.79 5.02 18.76
CA TYR A 243 15.16 4.98 19.25
C TYR A 243 16.12 4.27 18.27
N LEU A 244 15.74 3.09 17.76
CA LEU A 244 16.53 2.32 16.80
C LEU A 244 16.76 3.10 15.48
N MET A 245 15.75 3.82 14.98
CA MET A 245 15.87 4.60 13.75
C MET A 245 16.95 5.70 13.83
N THR A 246 17.23 6.25 15.02
CA THR A 246 18.26 7.29 15.20
C THR A 246 19.68 6.83 14.86
N PHE A 247 19.92 5.52 14.77
CA PHE A 247 21.23 4.97 14.39
C PHE A 247 21.40 4.87 12.87
N ILE A 248 20.31 4.70 12.11
CA ILE A 248 20.36 4.61 10.64
C ILE A 248 20.78 5.95 10.03
N THR A 249 20.30 7.06 10.59
CA THR A 249 20.59 8.41 10.09
C THR A 249 22.07 8.78 10.15
N LYS A 250 22.84 8.10 11.01
CA LYS A 250 24.28 8.33 11.19
C LYS A 250 25.16 7.51 10.26
N LEU A 251 24.59 6.56 9.52
CA LEU A 251 25.37 5.71 8.61
C LEU A 251 25.75 6.51 7.35
N ALA A 252 26.91 6.24 6.77
CA ALA A 252 27.28 6.81 5.47
C ALA A 252 26.57 6.06 4.34
N ILE A 253 26.33 6.70 3.20
CA ILE A 253 25.83 6.03 1.98
C ILE A 253 26.99 6.00 0.99
N THR A 254 27.64 4.85 0.83
CA THR A 254 28.94 4.75 0.13
C THR A 254 28.94 3.90 -1.13
N THR A 255 28.12 2.85 -1.19
CA THR A 255 28.08 1.86 -2.28
C THR A 255 26.65 1.37 -2.53
N SER A 256 26.41 0.62 -3.61
CA SER A 256 25.11 -0.03 -3.84
C SER A 256 24.70 -0.95 -2.68
N ASN A 257 25.63 -1.78 -2.17
CA ASN A 257 25.37 -2.64 -1.01
C ASN A 257 25.04 -1.84 0.26
N SER A 258 25.66 -0.67 0.45
CA SER A 258 25.33 0.26 1.54
C SER A 258 23.91 0.81 1.41
N VAL A 259 23.50 1.20 0.19
CA VAL A 259 22.12 1.63 -0.11
C VAL A 259 21.15 0.51 0.21
N GLN A 260 21.42 -0.69 -0.31
CA GLN A 260 20.55 -1.85 -0.17
C GLN A 260 20.39 -2.29 1.29
N LEU A 261 21.48 -2.40 2.05
CA LEU A 261 21.43 -2.79 3.47
C LEU A 261 20.63 -1.80 4.31
N GLN A 262 20.82 -0.50 4.08
CA GLN A 262 20.08 0.53 4.82
C GLN A 262 18.61 0.58 4.40
N ALA A 263 18.32 0.41 3.11
CA ALA A 263 16.95 0.32 2.62
C ALA A 263 16.24 -0.90 3.21
N THR A 264 16.89 -2.07 3.26
CA THR A 264 16.37 -3.27 3.93
C THR A 264 16.11 -3.01 5.41
N ALA A 265 17.06 -2.42 6.14
CA ALA A 265 16.88 -2.10 7.55
C ALA A 265 15.67 -1.16 7.77
N LEU A 266 15.51 -0.13 6.93
CA LEU A 266 14.39 0.81 6.96
C LEU A 266 13.06 0.13 6.63
N ALA A 267 13.01 -0.70 5.60
CA ALA A 267 11.82 -1.47 5.22
C ALA A 267 11.34 -2.38 6.38
N GLN A 268 12.27 -3.05 7.05
CA GLN A 268 11.95 -3.92 8.20
C GLN A 268 11.46 -3.13 9.41
N ILE A 269 12.15 -2.05 9.80
CA ILE A 269 11.79 -1.27 11.00
C ILE A 269 10.49 -0.45 10.82
N THR A 270 10.13 -0.12 9.57
CA THR A 270 8.88 0.60 9.25
C THR A 270 7.68 -0.30 8.99
N GLN A 271 7.87 -1.63 8.90
CA GLN A 271 6.81 -2.58 8.52
C GLN A 271 5.55 -2.50 9.38
N THR A 272 5.68 -2.25 10.69
CA THR A 272 4.52 -2.06 11.59
C THR A 272 4.08 -0.60 11.59
N THR A 273 3.20 -0.27 10.65
CA THR A 273 2.76 1.10 10.37
C THR A 273 2.01 1.76 11.53
N ASN A 274 1.43 0.99 12.44
CA ASN A 274 0.74 1.48 13.65
C ASN A 274 1.70 1.85 14.81
N GLN A 275 3.02 1.60 14.68
CA GLN A 275 4.03 1.84 15.72
C GLN A 275 5.05 2.92 15.33
N LEU A 276 4.74 3.75 14.34
CA LEU A 276 5.63 4.80 13.87
C LEU A 276 5.17 6.16 14.38
N THR A 277 5.98 6.75 15.25
CA THR A 277 5.76 8.13 15.73
C THR A 277 6.01 9.13 14.61
N ARG A 278 5.54 10.37 14.76
CA ARG A 278 5.81 11.46 13.81
C ARG A 278 7.31 11.67 13.59
N THR A 279 8.12 11.56 14.64
CA THR A 279 9.59 11.64 14.54
C THR A 279 10.16 10.47 13.74
N ALA A 280 9.70 9.24 14.00
CA ALA A 280 10.13 8.06 13.25
C ALA A 280 9.74 8.18 11.76
N LEU A 281 8.54 8.70 11.47
CA LEU A 281 8.06 8.94 10.11
C LEU A 281 8.92 9.97 9.37
N MET A 282 9.28 11.09 10.01
CA MET A 282 10.19 12.08 9.43
C MET A 282 11.57 11.49 9.15
N ILE A 283 12.15 10.76 10.12
CA ILE A 283 13.45 10.11 9.97
C ILE A 283 13.45 9.12 8.81
N ALA A 284 12.44 8.25 8.75
CA ALA A 284 12.33 7.24 7.70
C ALA A 284 12.09 7.87 6.32
N SER A 285 11.21 8.88 6.22
CA SER A 285 10.93 9.60 4.98
C SER A 285 12.18 10.28 4.43
N ASP A 286 12.89 11.06 5.26
CA ASP A 286 14.14 11.72 4.91
C ASP A 286 15.20 10.72 4.46
N ARG A 287 15.37 9.63 5.22
CA ARG A 287 16.38 8.64 4.89
C ARG A 287 16.07 7.88 3.62
N CYS A 288 14.81 7.50 3.39
CA CYS A 288 14.41 6.80 2.17
C CYS A 288 14.54 7.72 0.94
N TYR A 289 14.32 9.03 1.08
CA TYR A 289 14.64 10.00 0.04
C TYR A 289 16.15 10.11 -0.26
N GLN A 290 17.00 10.21 0.77
CA GLN A 290 18.45 10.24 0.58
C GLN A 290 18.98 8.98 -0.11
N LEU A 291 18.44 7.81 0.24
CA LEU A 291 18.79 6.54 -0.41
C LEU A 291 18.31 6.50 -1.87
N ALA A 292 17.12 7.04 -2.18
CA ALA A 292 16.62 7.15 -3.56
C ALA A 292 17.51 8.06 -4.42
N VAL A 293 17.93 9.21 -3.88
CA VAL A 293 18.87 10.12 -4.55
C VAL A 293 20.21 9.44 -4.80
N ALA A 294 20.74 8.75 -3.78
CA ALA A 294 22.00 8.02 -3.92
C ALA A 294 21.88 6.92 -4.98
N LEU A 295 20.82 6.11 -4.95
CA LEU A 295 20.57 5.05 -5.93
C LEU A 295 20.48 5.61 -7.35
N TYR A 296 19.72 6.69 -7.54
CA TYR A 296 19.60 7.35 -8.83
C TYR A 296 20.96 7.82 -9.36
N SER A 297 21.80 8.43 -8.51
CA SER A 297 23.11 8.93 -8.93
C SER A 297 24.10 7.83 -9.34
N ILE A 298 23.96 6.61 -8.81
CA ILE A 298 24.82 5.46 -9.17
C ILE A 298 24.16 4.50 -10.17
N SER A 299 22.89 4.69 -10.50
CA SER A 299 22.05 3.73 -11.26
C SER A 299 22.62 3.34 -12.63
N THR A 300 23.31 4.26 -13.31
CA THR A 300 23.94 4.01 -14.62
C THR A 300 25.18 3.11 -14.55
N GLY A 301 25.79 3.00 -13.36
CA GLY A 301 27.05 2.28 -13.13
C GLY A 301 26.91 1.00 -12.33
N ILE A 302 25.68 0.55 -12.05
CA ILE A 302 25.42 -0.70 -11.32
C ILE A 302 24.42 -1.59 -12.09
N PRO A 303 24.41 -2.91 -11.86
CA PRO A 303 23.48 -3.82 -12.52
C PRO A 303 22.01 -3.52 -12.20
N TYR A 304 21.12 -3.88 -13.13
CA TYR A 304 19.68 -3.74 -12.96
C TYR A 304 19.17 -4.46 -11.70
N GLU A 305 19.70 -5.63 -11.39
CA GLU A 305 19.28 -6.43 -10.23
C GLU A 305 19.55 -5.70 -8.91
N ASP A 306 20.67 -4.99 -8.79
CA ASP A 306 20.99 -4.18 -7.62
C ASP A 306 20.06 -2.96 -7.52
N VAL A 307 19.75 -2.33 -8.66
CA VAL A 307 18.76 -1.23 -8.72
C VAL A 307 17.41 -1.74 -8.29
N GLN A 308 16.95 -2.88 -8.81
CA GLN A 308 15.64 -3.45 -8.50
C GLN A 308 15.52 -3.85 -7.03
N LEU A 309 16.53 -4.51 -6.46
CA LEU A 309 16.53 -4.89 -5.04
C LEU A 309 16.54 -3.67 -4.13
N SER A 310 17.38 -2.67 -4.44
CA SER A 310 17.43 -1.42 -3.66
C SER A 310 16.11 -0.64 -3.78
N ALA A 311 15.60 -0.47 -5.01
CA ALA A 311 14.35 0.23 -5.26
C ALA A 311 13.17 -0.44 -4.55
N THR A 312 13.09 -1.78 -4.58
CA THR A 312 12.07 -2.57 -3.86
C THR A 312 12.04 -2.22 -2.37
N GLN A 313 13.20 -2.17 -1.71
CA GLN A 313 13.27 -1.91 -0.27
C GLN A 313 13.01 -0.42 0.05
N ILE A 314 13.47 0.51 -0.78
CA ILE A 314 13.20 1.95 -0.61
C ILE A 314 11.70 2.24 -0.80
N ILE A 315 11.07 1.67 -1.83
CA ILE A 315 9.63 1.89 -2.07
C ILE A 315 8.77 1.22 -0.99
N GLN A 316 9.19 0.06 -0.47
CA GLN A 316 8.56 -0.58 0.69
C GLN A 316 8.58 0.33 1.91
N CYS A 317 9.74 0.90 2.26
CA CYS A 317 9.86 1.89 3.33
C CYS A 317 8.91 3.06 3.11
N ALA A 318 8.90 3.63 1.91
CA ALA A 318 8.12 4.82 1.63
C ALA A 318 6.61 4.55 1.66
N ALA A 319 6.17 3.36 1.19
CA ALA A 319 4.79 2.90 1.32
C ALA A 319 4.38 2.66 2.78
N ASN A 320 5.26 2.07 3.60
CA ASN A 320 5.03 1.93 5.04
C ASN A 320 4.82 3.28 5.72
N VAL A 321 5.69 4.25 5.43
CA VAL A 321 5.63 5.61 5.98
C VAL A 321 4.35 6.32 5.56
N LEU A 322 3.93 6.18 4.29
CA LEU A 322 2.69 6.76 3.78
C LEU A 322 1.45 6.13 4.46
N THR A 323 1.42 4.81 4.61
CA THR A 323 0.33 4.12 5.32
C THR A 323 0.26 4.54 6.79
N ALA A 324 1.41 4.63 7.45
CA ALA A 324 1.52 4.98 8.87
C ALA A 324 1.10 6.43 9.16
N VAL A 325 1.43 7.40 8.28
CA VAL A 325 1.01 8.79 8.49
C VAL A 325 -0.49 9.00 8.25
N ASN A 326 -1.08 8.27 7.30
CA ASN A 326 -2.50 8.39 6.96
C ASN A 326 -3.42 7.56 7.86
N GLY A 327 -2.93 6.44 8.42
CA GLY A 327 -3.71 5.53 9.28
C GLY A 327 -4.48 6.24 10.39
N PRO A 328 -3.85 7.12 11.20
CA PRO A 328 -4.56 7.84 12.25
C PRO A 328 -5.58 8.85 11.73
N LEU A 329 -5.29 9.53 10.61
CA LEU A 329 -6.21 10.51 10.00
C LEU A 329 -7.48 9.84 9.45
N GLN A 330 -7.37 8.58 9.07
CA GLN A 330 -8.46 7.74 8.56
C GLN A 330 -9.06 6.82 9.63
N GLN A 331 -8.68 6.99 10.91
CA GLN A 331 -9.18 6.20 12.05
C GLN A 331 -8.92 4.69 11.92
N ARG A 332 -7.86 4.33 11.19
CA ARG A 332 -7.40 2.94 11.00
C ARG A 332 -6.37 2.52 12.04
N THR A 333 -5.71 3.51 12.65
CA THR A 333 -4.77 3.35 13.77
C THR A 333 -4.95 4.53 14.72
N THR A 334 -4.31 4.48 15.89
CA THR A 334 -4.34 5.57 16.87
C THR A 334 -3.12 6.48 16.71
N ILE A 335 -3.24 7.74 17.14
CA ILE A 335 -2.07 8.60 17.35
C ILE A 335 -1.37 8.13 18.63
N LEU A 336 -0.06 7.96 18.57
CA LEU A 336 0.75 7.45 19.68
C LEU A 336 0.89 8.48 20.81
N ASP A 337 0.99 8.01 22.05
CA ASP A 337 1.03 8.84 23.27
C ASP A 337 2.24 9.78 23.29
N LEU A 338 3.38 9.33 22.74
CA LEU A 338 4.58 10.15 22.62
C LEU A 338 4.34 11.34 21.69
N ASP A 339 3.59 11.13 20.61
CA ASP A 339 3.21 12.22 19.71
C ASP A 339 2.15 13.11 20.35
N TYR A 340 1.18 12.52 21.07
CA TYR A 340 0.19 13.25 21.84
C TYR A 340 0.85 14.23 22.82
N SER A 341 1.78 13.74 23.63
CA SER A 341 2.53 14.55 24.60
C SER A 341 3.42 15.62 23.95
N ARG A 342 4.08 15.32 22.82
CA ARG A 342 4.87 16.31 22.07
C ARG A 342 4.01 17.45 21.51
N ALA A 343 2.81 17.15 21.04
CA ALA A 343 1.88 18.17 20.54
C ALA A 343 1.28 19.04 21.65
N THR A 344 1.30 18.60 22.91
CA THR A 344 0.77 19.37 24.05
C THR A 344 1.87 20.01 24.91
N THR A 345 3.14 19.71 24.65
CA THR A 345 4.28 20.37 25.29
C THR A 345 4.50 21.75 24.66
N PHE A 346 4.59 22.80 25.50
CA PHE A 346 4.91 24.15 25.04
C PHE A 346 6.29 24.19 24.34
N PRO A 347 6.42 24.89 23.20
CA PRO A 347 7.72 25.12 22.55
C PRO A 347 8.72 25.73 23.55
N THR A 348 9.93 25.19 23.61
CA THR A 348 10.98 25.69 24.52
C THR A 348 11.70 26.92 23.97
N ASP A 349 11.65 27.11 22.66
CA ASP A 349 12.25 28.26 21.96
C ASP A 349 11.14 29.24 21.56
N TYR A 350 11.37 30.52 21.83
CA TYR A 350 10.52 31.63 21.38
C TYR A 350 10.63 31.77 19.86
N ASP A 351 9.90 30.92 19.13
CA ASP A 351 9.64 31.09 17.72
C ASP A 351 8.26 31.75 17.58
N THR A 352 8.26 33.03 17.20
CA THR A 352 7.06 33.87 17.14
C THR A 352 6.00 33.33 16.20
N ASP A 353 6.40 32.57 15.18
CA ASP A 353 5.48 32.01 14.19
C ASP A 353 4.75 30.79 14.79
N LEU A 354 5.49 29.93 15.49
CA LEU A 354 4.96 28.78 16.23
C LEU A 354 4.03 29.18 17.37
N GLU A 355 4.36 30.24 18.13
CA GLU A 355 3.48 30.76 19.18
C GLU A 355 2.18 31.32 18.61
N SER A 356 2.22 31.97 17.43
CA SER A 356 1.02 32.52 16.78
C SER A 356 0.03 31.42 16.36
N GLU A 357 0.53 30.29 15.86
CA GLU A 357 -0.30 29.13 15.53
C GLU A 357 -0.80 28.42 16.80
N TRP A 358 0.07 28.24 17.80
CA TRP A 358 -0.29 27.58 19.05
C TRP A 358 -1.34 28.32 19.88
N SER A 359 -1.24 29.64 19.92
CA SER A 359 -2.14 30.52 20.69
C SER A 359 -3.51 30.69 20.03
N ASN A 360 -3.67 30.30 18.77
CA ASN A 360 -4.93 30.39 18.05
C ASN A 360 -5.84 29.19 18.37
N LEU A 361 -6.52 29.25 19.53
CA LEU A 361 -7.46 28.22 19.98
C LEU A 361 -8.59 27.93 18.97
N ASN A 362 -8.94 28.90 18.12
CA ASN A 362 -9.95 28.71 17.07
C ASN A 362 -9.49 27.73 15.99
N LEU A 363 -8.18 27.49 15.82
CA LEU A 363 -7.67 26.46 14.91
C LEU A 363 -7.98 25.04 15.41
N PHE A 364 -8.20 24.88 16.72
CA PHE A 364 -8.31 23.58 17.37
C PHE A 364 -9.69 23.33 18.00
N ALA A 365 -10.57 24.33 18.04
CA ALA A 365 -11.94 24.16 18.50
C ALA A 365 -12.79 23.40 17.47
N ASP A 366 -13.80 22.64 17.93
CA ASP A 366 -14.80 22.02 17.05
C ASP A 366 -16.13 22.78 17.18
N GLY A 367 -16.39 23.68 16.23
CA GLY A 367 -17.52 24.60 16.28
C GLY A 367 -17.44 25.52 17.52
N ASN A 368 -18.28 25.24 18.52
CA ASN A 368 -18.32 25.99 19.79
C ASN A 368 -17.71 25.19 20.96
N ASP A 369 -17.12 24.01 20.71
CA ASP A 369 -16.45 23.23 21.74
C ASP A 369 -14.98 23.64 21.89
N PHE A 370 -14.69 24.32 23.00
CA PHE A 370 -13.36 24.76 23.43
C PHE A 370 -12.87 23.95 24.65
N SER A 371 -13.40 22.74 24.87
CA SER A 371 -12.88 21.86 25.92
C SER A 371 -11.41 21.52 25.65
N TRP A 372 -10.64 21.36 26.74
CA TRP A 372 -9.22 20.99 26.64
C TRP A 372 -9.00 19.69 25.87
N GLU A 373 -9.88 18.70 26.08
CA GLU A 373 -9.83 17.41 25.39
C GLU A 373 -10.00 17.57 23.87
N THR A 374 -10.97 18.38 23.44
CA THR A 374 -11.19 18.68 22.02
C THR A 374 -10.00 19.42 21.41
N ILE A 375 -9.47 20.43 22.10
CA ILE A 375 -8.31 21.21 21.63
C ILE A 375 -7.07 20.33 21.47
N GLU A 376 -6.74 19.51 22.47
CA GLU A 376 -5.55 18.64 22.41
C GLU A 376 -5.67 17.57 21.32
N ARG A 377 -6.85 16.96 21.18
CA ARG A 377 -7.13 15.99 20.13
C ARG A 377 -6.98 16.62 18.74
N ASN A 378 -7.62 17.77 18.52
CA ASN A 378 -7.60 18.44 17.22
C ASN A 378 -6.20 18.98 16.88
N ARG A 379 -5.42 19.41 17.88
CA ARG A 379 -4.01 19.78 17.69
C ARG A 379 -3.17 18.58 17.21
N ASN A 380 -3.40 17.40 17.77
CA ASN A 380 -2.73 16.19 17.32
C ASN A 380 -3.09 15.81 15.89
N VAL A 381 -4.38 15.87 15.54
CA VAL A 381 -4.85 15.66 14.16
C VAL A 381 -4.24 16.70 13.21
N TYR A 382 -4.14 17.97 13.63
CA TYR A 382 -3.51 19.04 12.85
C TYR A 382 -2.05 18.71 12.51
N TYR A 383 -1.22 18.39 13.50
CA TYR A 383 0.18 18.03 13.25
C TYR A 383 0.34 16.75 12.44
N GLN A 384 -0.55 15.78 12.64
CA GLN A 384 -0.58 14.58 11.81
C GLN A 384 -0.89 14.92 10.33
N LYS A 385 -1.83 15.83 10.07
CA LYS A 385 -2.19 16.28 8.72
C LYS A 385 -1.03 17.04 8.06
N GLN A 386 -0.38 17.94 8.79
CA GLN A 386 0.79 18.67 8.28
C GLN A 386 1.91 17.71 7.86
N LEU A 387 2.20 16.71 8.70
CA LEU A 387 3.20 15.69 8.37
C LEU A 387 2.76 14.82 7.17
N ALA A 388 1.49 14.44 7.08
CA ALA A 388 0.97 13.67 5.94
C ALA A 388 1.20 14.42 4.63
N ASN A 389 0.91 15.72 4.59
CA ASN A 389 1.14 16.56 3.40
C ASN A 389 2.62 16.60 3.00
N GLN A 390 3.52 16.75 3.97
CA GLN A 390 4.97 16.76 3.72
C GLN A 390 5.45 15.41 3.17
N ILE A 391 5.01 14.31 3.79
CA ILE A 391 5.38 12.94 3.41
C ILE A 391 4.85 12.60 2.01
N ILE A 392 3.63 12.99 1.65
CA ILE A 392 3.08 12.74 0.31
C ILE A 392 3.96 13.39 -0.77
N ASN A 393 4.35 14.66 -0.57
CA ASN A 393 5.24 15.34 -1.51
C ASN A 393 6.61 14.66 -1.62
N GLN A 394 7.18 14.25 -0.49
CA GLN A 394 8.45 13.55 -0.48
C GLN A 394 8.36 12.16 -1.13
N MET A 395 7.25 11.45 -0.93
CA MET A 395 6.96 10.16 -1.54
C MET A 395 6.87 10.26 -3.06
N ASN A 396 6.23 11.30 -3.60
CA ASN A 396 6.21 11.56 -5.05
C ASN A 396 7.64 11.75 -5.60
N GLY A 397 8.50 12.45 -4.86
CA GLY A 397 9.92 12.59 -5.19
C GLY A 397 10.70 11.27 -5.17
N ILE A 398 10.48 10.43 -4.16
CA ILE A 398 11.07 9.08 -4.07
C ILE A 398 10.64 8.24 -5.26
N ILE A 399 9.32 8.16 -5.53
CA ILE A 399 8.76 7.38 -6.63
C ILE A 399 9.33 7.85 -7.96
N ALA A 400 9.46 9.16 -8.19
CA ALA A 400 10.06 9.69 -9.40
C ALA A 400 11.51 9.21 -9.57
N LEU A 401 12.36 9.41 -8.57
CA LEU A 401 13.78 8.99 -8.61
C LEU A 401 13.94 7.48 -8.83
N LEU A 402 13.13 6.66 -8.15
CA LEU A 402 13.17 5.20 -8.33
C LEU A 402 12.67 4.78 -9.72
N THR A 403 11.61 5.42 -10.22
CA THR A 403 11.11 5.18 -11.57
C THR A 403 12.19 5.49 -12.60
N SER A 404 12.86 6.64 -12.48
CA SER A 404 13.98 7.01 -13.35
C SER A 404 15.13 6.01 -13.27
N SER A 405 15.48 5.59 -12.04
CA SER A 405 16.54 4.60 -11.81
C SER A 405 16.24 3.27 -12.50
N LEU A 406 15.00 2.79 -12.45
CA LEU A 406 14.58 1.55 -13.13
C LEU A 406 14.48 1.74 -14.66
N ASN A 407 13.96 2.88 -15.11
CA ASN A 407 13.72 3.18 -16.51
C ASN A 407 15.03 3.26 -17.33
N ILE A 408 16.15 3.67 -16.70
CA ILE A 408 17.50 3.64 -17.31
C ILE A 408 17.87 2.25 -17.84
N HIS A 409 17.42 1.19 -17.16
CA HIS A 409 17.74 -0.20 -17.49
C HIS A 409 16.71 -0.86 -18.41
N LEU A 410 15.55 -0.23 -18.62
CA LEU A 410 14.48 -0.78 -19.44
C LEU A 410 14.67 -0.43 -20.92
N ASN A 411 14.66 -1.43 -21.77
CA ASN A 411 14.52 -1.27 -23.22
C ASN A 411 13.04 -1.31 -23.64
N ILE A 412 12.79 -1.02 -24.92
CA ILE A 412 11.46 -1.18 -25.52
C ILE A 412 11.02 -2.65 -25.36
N GLU A 413 9.75 -2.86 -25.01
CA GLU A 413 9.11 -4.14 -24.70
C GLU A 413 9.57 -4.82 -23.40
N GLN A 414 10.39 -4.17 -22.59
CA GLN A 414 10.74 -4.66 -21.26
C GLN A 414 9.83 -4.08 -20.17
N GLN A 415 9.72 -4.83 -19.08
CA GLN A 415 8.99 -4.43 -17.87
C GLN A 415 9.84 -4.68 -16.64
N SER A 416 9.66 -3.84 -15.63
CA SER A 416 10.12 -4.03 -14.26
C SER A 416 8.92 -4.18 -13.36
N ILE A 417 8.99 -5.12 -12.42
CA ILE A 417 7.95 -5.35 -11.42
C ILE A 417 8.59 -5.30 -10.04
N ILE A 418 7.98 -4.54 -9.15
CA ILE A 418 8.22 -4.55 -7.72
C ILE A 418 6.95 -5.07 -7.07
N GLU A 419 7.07 -6.16 -6.33
CA GLU A 419 5.96 -6.79 -5.64
C GLU A 419 6.37 -7.06 -4.20
N THR A 420 5.61 -6.48 -3.27
CA THR A 420 5.78 -6.67 -1.83
C THR A 420 4.41 -6.68 -1.15
N SER A 421 4.41 -6.93 0.16
CA SER A 421 3.20 -6.80 0.99
C SER A 421 2.67 -5.36 1.14
N GLN A 422 3.40 -4.32 0.71
CA GLN A 422 2.98 -2.92 0.92
C GLN A 422 2.96 -2.10 -0.37
N VAL A 423 3.49 -2.62 -1.46
CA VAL A 423 3.42 -1.98 -2.76
C VAL A 423 3.47 -3.00 -3.88
N PHE A 424 2.59 -2.82 -4.85
CA PHE A 424 2.77 -3.36 -6.18
C PHE A 424 3.11 -2.20 -7.10
N MET A 425 4.19 -2.31 -7.88
CA MET A 425 4.55 -1.34 -8.90
C MET A 425 4.99 -2.08 -10.16
N SER A 426 4.44 -1.71 -11.30
CA SER A 426 4.88 -2.17 -12.61
C SER A 426 5.28 -0.96 -13.45
N LEU A 427 6.42 -1.07 -14.13
CA LEU A 427 6.94 -0.09 -15.07
C LEU A 427 7.23 -0.78 -16.40
N GLU A 428 6.56 -0.36 -17.46
CA GLU A 428 6.66 -1.00 -18.78
C GLU A 428 6.92 0.04 -19.85
N SER A 429 7.92 -0.21 -20.71
CA SER A 429 8.29 0.73 -21.78
C SER A 429 7.90 0.17 -23.15
N LYS A 430 6.94 0.79 -23.84
CA LYS A 430 6.45 0.36 -25.16
C LYS A 430 6.06 1.53 -26.06
N SER A 431 5.68 1.23 -27.30
CA SER A 431 5.04 2.21 -28.19
C SER A 431 3.63 2.55 -27.69
N ILE A 432 3.18 3.78 -27.94
CA ILE A 432 1.87 4.25 -27.48
C ILE A 432 0.70 3.42 -28.03
N GLU A 433 0.79 2.94 -29.27
CA GLU A 433 -0.24 2.07 -29.90
C GLU A 433 -0.44 0.74 -29.15
N SER A 434 0.60 0.22 -28.49
CA SER A 434 0.54 -1.07 -27.80
C SER A 434 -0.33 -1.05 -26.52
N PHE A 435 -0.82 0.12 -26.13
CA PHE A 435 -1.61 0.32 -24.91
C PHE A 435 -3.12 0.44 -25.16
N SER A 436 -3.55 0.46 -26.43
CA SER A 436 -4.97 0.37 -26.79
C SER A 436 -5.62 -0.88 -26.21
N ASN A 437 -6.75 -0.70 -25.51
CA ASN A 437 -7.51 -1.76 -24.82
C ASN A 437 -6.69 -2.60 -23.82
N LYS A 438 -5.61 -2.04 -23.29
CA LYS A 438 -4.74 -2.81 -22.41
C LYS A 438 -5.30 -2.88 -21.01
N ILE A 439 -5.27 -4.08 -20.45
CA ILE A 439 -5.63 -4.36 -19.06
C ILE A 439 -4.35 -4.56 -18.23
N PHE A 440 -4.15 -3.69 -17.26
CA PHE A 440 -3.13 -3.81 -16.23
C PHE A 440 -3.73 -4.49 -15.01
N LYS A 441 -3.48 -5.80 -14.86
CA LYS A 441 -3.83 -6.55 -13.66
C LYS A 441 -2.75 -6.33 -12.60
N GLN A 442 -3.18 -5.94 -11.41
CA GLN A 442 -2.32 -5.67 -10.26
C GLN A 442 -2.70 -6.61 -9.11
N MET A 443 -2.04 -6.51 -7.96
CA MET A 443 -2.39 -7.34 -6.79
C MET A 443 -3.81 -7.07 -6.27
N VAL A 444 -4.38 -8.04 -5.54
CA VAL A 444 -5.66 -7.89 -4.81
C VAL A 444 -6.84 -7.50 -5.70
N ASN A 445 -6.88 -8.01 -6.94
CA ASN A 445 -7.91 -7.69 -7.95
C ASN A 445 -7.95 -6.23 -8.39
N ALA A 446 -6.96 -5.40 -8.04
CA ALA A 446 -6.82 -4.07 -8.62
C ALA A 446 -6.57 -4.18 -10.13
N GLN A 447 -7.26 -3.35 -10.89
CA GLN A 447 -7.20 -3.37 -12.35
C GLN A 447 -7.32 -1.97 -12.91
N ILE A 448 -6.54 -1.68 -13.96
CA ILE A 448 -6.73 -0.50 -14.81
C ILE A 448 -6.91 -0.99 -16.23
N GLN A 449 -7.98 -0.55 -16.89
CA GLN A 449 -8.22 -0.85 -18.30
C GLN A 449 -8.25 0.45 -19.09
N LEU A 450 -7.32 0.55 -20.04
CA LEU A 450 -7.31 1.64 -21.00
C LEU A 450 -8.36 1.39 -22.09
N PRO A 451 -8.97 2.45 -22.66
CA PRO A 451 -9.93 2.31 -23.74
C PRO A 451 -9.26 1.81 -25.04
N GLU A 452 -10.06 1.31 -25.98
CA GLU A 452 -9.57 0.86 -27.29
C GLU A 452 -8.83 1.96 -28.05
N ASN A 453 -9.28 3.21 -27.94
CA ASN A 453 -8.65 4.37 -28.56
C ASN A 453 -8.67 5.56 -27.60
N PHE A 454 -7.55 6.28 -27.49
CA PHE A 454 -7.43 7.54 -26.76
C PHE A 454 -6.60 8.54 -27.57
N ASN A 455 -6.86 9.83 -27.40
CA ASN A 455 -6.12 10.87 -28.11
C ASN A 455 -4.85 11.24 -27.35
N SER A 456 -3.73 11.38 -28.06
CA SER A 456 -2.48 11.92 -27.51
C SER A 456 -1.81 12.85 -28.53
N ASN A 457 -0.98 13.77 -28.04
CA ASN A 457 -0.17 14.66 -28.89
C ASN A 457 1.09 13.99 -29.47
N LEU A 458 1.27 12.69 -29.23
CA LEU A 458 2.47 11.96 -29.60
C LEU A 458 2.29 11.24 -30.93
N SER A 459 3.40 11.03 -31.64
CA SER A 459 3.40 10.14 -32.79
C SER A 459 3.16 8.70 -32.32
N ASN A 460 2.47 7.91 -33.13
CA ASN A 460 2.14 6.53 -32.83
C ASN A 460 3.35 5.62 -32.49
N ASN A 461 4.53 5.97 -32.99
CA ASN A 461 5.78 5.24 -32.72
C ASN A 461 6.59 5.82 -31.56
N SER A 462 6.07 6.84 -30.85
CA SER A 462 6.75 7.40 -29.69
C SER A 462 6.84 6.36 -28.58
N ARG A 463 8.05 6.18 -28.06
CA ARG A 463 8.31 5.37 -26.86
C ARG A 463 7.74 6.09 -25.65
N ILE A 464 6.92 5.38 -24.88
CA ILE A 464 6.41 5.82 -23.59
C ILE A 464 6.66 4.75 -22.53
N SER A 465 6.76 5.17 -21.28
CA SER A 465 6.82 4.27 -20.13
C SER A 465 5.54 4.44 -19.33
N ILE A 466 4.83 3.34 -19.06
CA ILE A 466 3.65 3.35 -18.21
C ILE A 466 4.01 2.76 -16.86
N ARG A 467 3.70 3.51 -15.80
CA ARG A 467 3.83 3.07 -14.41
C ARG A 467 2.43 2.87 -13.82
N THR A 468 2.18 1.69 -13.29
CA THR A 468 1.00 1.41 -12.45
C THR A 468 1.44 1.05 -11.05
N MET A 469 0.75 1.53 -10.02
CA MET A 469 1.10 1.21 -8.63
C MET A 469 -0.12 1.12 -7.72
N VAL A 470 -0.08 0.15 -6.79
CA VAL A 470 -1.08 -0.04 -5.71
C VAL A 470 -0.41 0.13 -4.36
N THR A 471 -1.06 0.83 -3.43
CA THR A 471 -0.69 0.88 -2.01
C THR A 471 -1.87 0.51 -1.10
N PRO A 472 -1.62 -0.07 0.09
CA PRO A 472 -2.66 -0.54 1.02
C PRO A 472 -3.69 0.51 1.46
N LEU A 473 -3.27 1.77 1.52
CA LEU A 473 -4.08 2.86 2.02
C LEU A 473 -4.02 4.06 1.08
N ALA A 474 -5.18 4.60 0.74
CA ALA A 474 -5.31 5.87 0.05
C ALA A 474 -4.79 7.03 0.92
N PRO A 475 -4.15 8.06 0.33
CA PRO A 475 -3.71 9.23 1.08
C PRO A 475 -4.90 9.95 1.74
N PHE A 476 -4.68 10.74 2.79
CA PHE A 476 -5.75 11.53 3.39
C PHE A 476 -6.12 12.75 2.53
N GLY A 477 -5.15 13.31 1.80
CA GLY A 477 -5.30 14.53 1.00
C GLY A 477 -5.26 15.82 1.84
N ASN A 478 -4.98 16.93 1.17
CA ASN A 478 -4.80 18.26 1.75
C ASN A 478 -6.08 19.12 1.66
N THR A 479 -7.21 18.55 1.27
CA THR A 479 -8.49 19.27 1.21
C THR A 479 -9.07 19.56 2.59
N THR A 480 -9.88 20.61 2.68
CA THR A 480 -10.84 20.79 3.78
C THR A 480 -12.04 19.84 3.66
N LEU A 481 -12.26 19.30 2.46
CA LEU A 481 -13.28 18.32 2.13
C LEU A 481 -12.85 16.94 2.62
N GLN A 482 -13.74 16.23 3.30
CA GLN A 482 -13.49 14.86 3.76
C GLN A 482 -13.71 13.90 2.59
N SER A 483 -12.71 13.04 2.34
CA SER A 483 -12.84 11.93 1.40
C SER A 483 -13.11 10.62 2.15
N ASN A 484 -14.05 9.82 1.64
CA ASN A 484 -14.41 8.53 2.23
C ASN A 484 -13.44 7.43 1.76
N THR A 485 -12.14 7.63 2.02
CA THR A 485 -11.04 6.79 1.52
C THR A 485 -10.44 5.86 2.56
N ASN A 486 -10.89 5.93 3.81
CA ASN A 486 -10.32 5.21 4.96
C ASN A 486 -10.24 3.68 4.84
N LEU A 487 -11.07 3.07 3.99
CA LEU A 487 -11.12 1.62 3.77
C LEU A 487 -10.71 1.23 2.35
N SER A 488 -10.09 2.16 1.60
CA SER A 488 -9.70 1.96 0.21
C SER A 488 -8.20 1.89 0.07
N THR A 489 -7.75 1.01 -0.82
CA THR A 489 -6.39 1.04 -1.36
C THR A 489 -6.23 2.25 -2.30
N CYS A 490 -4.98 2.62 -2.59
CA CYS A 490 -4.69 3.60 -3.63
C CYS A 490 -4.29 2.88 -4.92
N VAL A 491 -4.80 3.32 -6.06
CA VAL A 491 -4.35 2.88 -7.39
C VAL A 491 -3.87 4.11 -8.15
N SER A 492 -2.70 4.02 -8.77
CA SER A 492 -2.09 5.10 -9.53
C SER A 492 -1.66 4.64 -10.92
N LEU A 493 -1.76 5.56 -11.88
CA LEU A 493 -1.34 5.40 -13.27
C LEU A 493 -0.57 6.66 -13.68
N SER A 494 0.66 6.49 -14.14
CA SER A 494 1.43 7.56 -14.79
C SER A 494 1.89 7.10 -16.16
N ILE A 495 1.75 7.98 -17.14
CA ILE A 495 2.23 7.78 -18.51
C ILE A 495 3.36 8.77 -18.74
N LEU A 496 4.56 8.24 -18.97
CA LEU A 496 5.80 9.00 -18.99
C LEU A 496 6.38 9.03 -20.40
N GLY A 497 6.79 10.21 -20.86
CA GLY A 497 7.49 10.38 -22.12
C GLY A 497 8.95 9.98 -22.04
N GLN A 498 9.67 10.16 -23.15
CA GLN A 498 11.09 9.83 -23.25
C GLN A 498 11.97 10.64 -22.27
N ASN A 499 11.54 11.84 -21.92
CA ASN A 499 12.20 12.70 -20.92
C ASN A 499 11.58 12.56 -19.52
N GLU A 500 10.78 11.51 -19.28
CA GLU A 500 10.10 11.21 -18.01
C GLU A 500 9.07 12.24 -17.54
N ASN A 501 8.73 13.19 -18.40
CA ASN A 501 7.60 14.09 -18.19
C ASN A 501 6.28 13.33 -18.37
N GLU A 502 5.29 13.63 -17.52
CA GLU A 502 3.96 13.06 -17.68
C GLU A 502 3.29 13.50 -18.99
N ILE A 503 2.65 12.54 -19.65
CA ILE A 503 1.89 12.72 -20.88
C ILE A 503 0.42 12.64 -20.55
N SER A 504 -0.33 13.67 -20.92
CA SER A 504 -1.80 13.65 -20.83
C SER A 504 -2.40 12.81 -21.96
N ILE A 505 -3.32 11.93 -21.61
CA ILE A 505 -4.22 11.23 -22.54
C ILE A 505 -5.63 11.79 -22.41
N GLN A 506 -6.32 11.98 -23.53
CA GLN A 506 -7.69 12.48 -23.54
C GLN A 506 -8.67 11.34 -23.83
N THR A 507 -9.68 11.23 -22.96
CA THR A 507 -10.77 10.25 -23.02
C THR A 507 -12.13 10.96 -23.03
N ASP A 508 -13.20 10.22 -23.33
CA ASP A 508 -14.59 10.68 -23.23
C ASP A 508 -15.47 9.62 -22.56
N PHE A 509 -16.75 9.93 -22.36
CA PHE A 509 -17.69 9.03 -21.67
C PHE A 509 -17.83 7.64 -22.35
N ASN A 510 -17.69 7.57 -23.67
CA ASN A 510 -17.78 6.31 -24.42
C ASN A 510 -16.43 5.57 -24.50
N ARG A 511 -15.35 6.22 -24.06
CA ARG A 511 -13.96 5.75 -24.12
C ARG A 511 -13.26 6.02 -22.80
N SER A 512 -13.87 5.59 -21.70
CA SER A 512 -13.38 5.80 -20.34
C SER A 512 -12.21 4.88 -19.99
N ILE A 513 -11.41 5.31 -19.02
CA ILE A 513 -10.47 4.42 -18.33
C ILE A 513 -11.27 3.78 -17.19
N GLU A 514 -11.29 2.45 -17.14
CA GLU A 514 -11.93 1.74 -16.05
C GLU A 514 -10.89 1.41 -14.98
N ILE A 515 -11.21 1.72 -13.73
CA ILE A 515 -10.31 1.50 -12.59
C ILE A 515 -11.07 0.71 -11.52
N ASN A 516 -10.55 -0.44 -11.16
CA ASN A 516 -11.03 -1.22 -10.03
C ASN A 516 -10.10 -1.00 -8.83
N ILE A 517 -10.64 -0.41 -7.76
CA ILE A 517 -9.93 -0.12 -6.52
C ILE A 517 -10.40 -1.08 -5.44
N PRO A 518 -9.56 -2.04 -5.00
CA PRO A 518 -9.96 -2.97 -3.96
C PRO A 518 -10.09 -2.28 -2.61
N ARG A 519 -11.03 -2.77 -1.80
CA ARG A 519 -11.16 -2.39 -0.40
C ARG A 519 -10.12 -3.13 0.44
N ASP A 520 -9.83 -2.56 1.60
CA ASP A 520 -9.02 -3.21 2.61
C ASP A 520 -9.62 -4.59 2.99
N SER A 521 -8.79 -5.64 3.06
CA SER A 521 -9.28 -7.01 3.33
C SER A 521 -9.83 -7.22 4.75
N ASN A 522 -9.47 -6.35 5.70
CA ASN A 522 -10.07 -6.34 7.04
C ASN A 522 -11.48 -5.74 7.04
N PHE A 523 -11.89 -5.06 5.98
CA PHE A 523 -13.24 -4.49 5.89
C PHE A 523 -14.29 -5.60 5.78
N ILE A 524 -15.14 -5.69 6.79
CA ILE A 524 -16.26 -6.62 6.82
C ILE A 524 -17.50 -5.90 6.29
N ILE A 525 -18.10 -6.46 5.25
CA ILE A 525 -19.38 -5.98 4.75
C ILE A 525 -20.45 -6.33 5.80
N SER A 526 -21.16 -5.31 6.29
CA SER A 526 -22.24 -5.52 7.26
C SER A 526 -23.31 -6.49 6.74
N SER A 527 -23.90 -7.27 7.64
CA SER A 527 -25.03 -8.13 7.31
C SER A 527 -26.25 -7.30 6.90
N MET A 528 -27.09 -7.86 6.03
CA MET A 528 -28.33 -7.20 5.63
C MET A 528 -29.30 -7.10 6.83
N ILE A 529 -30.03 -5.99 6.91
CA ILE A 529 -30.99 -5.73 7.98
C ILE A 529 -32.36 -6.24 7.54
N LEU A 530 -32.97 -7.14 8.32
CA LEU A 530 -34.32 -7.63 8.08
C LEU A 530 -35.36 -6.52 8.24
N GLN A 531 -36.15 -6.31 7.19
CA GLN A 531 -37.28 -5.39 7.17
C GLN A 531 -38.57 -6.15 7.49
N ASN A 532 -39.12 -5.91 8.69
CA ASN A 532 -40.37 -6.54 9.15
C ASN A 532 -41.59 -5.79 8.61
N VAL A 533 -41.86 -5.97 7.33
CA VAL A 533 -42.98 -5.33 6.61
C VAL A 533 -44.28 -6.14 6.64
N THR A 534 -44.24 -7.40 7.12
CA THR A 534 -45.42 -8.28 7.22
C THR A 534 -46.06 -8.34 8.61
N SER A 535 -45.47 -7.74 9.65
CA SER A 535 -45.95 -7.90 11.02
C SER A 535 -47.27 -7.16 11.28
N MET A 536 -48.35 -7.92 11.47
CA MET A 536 -49.76 -7.53 11.47
C MET A 536 -50.30 -6.73 12.68
N ASN A 537 -49.51 -6.29 13.66
CA ASN A 537 -50.07 -5.93 14.99
C ASN A 537 -49.99 -4.46 15.47
N SER A 538 -49.71 -3.49 14.60
CA SER A 538 -49.90 -2.06 14.95
C SER A 538 -50.40 -1.26 13.76
N ASN A 539 -51.73 -1.29 13.54
CA ASN A 539 -52.47 -0.69 12.42
C ASN A 539 -52.07 -1.22 11.02
N PRO A 540 -53.02 -1.35 10.08
CA PRO A 540 -52.65 -1.63 8.70
C PRO A 540 -51.69 -0.54 8.22
N HIS A 541 -50.45 -0.90 7.89
CA HIS A 541 -49.53 -0.06 7.12
C HIS A 541 -50.10 0.04 5.71
N ASN A 542 -51.15 0.83 5.57
CA ASN A 542 -51.85 1.13 4.33
C ASN A 542 -50.98 2.14 3.54
N GLN A 543 -49.72 1.76 3.30
CA GLN A 543 -48.68 2.58 2.68
C GLN A 543 -48.47 2.09 1.25
N LEU A 544 -48.38 3.03 0.31
CA LEU A 544 -48.11 2.72 -1.10
C LEU A 544 -46.69 2.15 -1.28
N PHE A 545 -45.76 2.54 -0.42
CA PHE A 545 -44.35 2.11 -0.41
C PHE A 545 -43.87 1.97 1.03
N ASN A 546 -42.97 1.01 1.27
CA ASN A 546 -42.11 1.03 2.45
C ASN A 546 -40.95 1.99 2.17
N LEU A 547 -40.93 3.12 2.87
CA LEU A 547 -39.99 4.21 2.62
C LEU A 547 -38.72 4.08 3.48
N HIS A 548 -37.60 4.40 2.86
CA HIS A 548 -36.27 4.42 3.46
C HIS A 548 -35.68 5.81 3.28
N TYR A 549 -35.04 6.31 4.32
CA TYR A 549 -34.34 7.59 4.32
C TYR A 549 -32.84 7.35 4.45
N LEU A 550 -32.06 7.93 3.56
CA LEU A 550 -30.61 7.91 3.60
C LEU A 550 -30.10 9.34 3.64
N ASN A 551 -29.26 9.66 4.63
CA ASN A 551 -28.47 10.88 4.61
C ASN A 551 -27.26 10.66 3.70
N ILE A 552 -27.17 11.44 2.62
CA ILE A 552 -26.05 11.41 1.66
C ILE A 552 -25.26 12.71 1.67
N THR A 553 -25.46 13.55 2.69
CA THR A 553 -24.72 14.80 2.87
C THR A 553 -23.24 14.49 2.93
N SER A 554 -22.52 14.90 1.89
CA SER A 554 -21.10 14.66 1.74
C SER A 554 -20.45 15.87 1.07
N THR A 555 -19.21 16.16 1.45
CA THR A 555 -18.41 17.22 0.82
C THR A 555 -17.94 16.85 -0.58
N LEU A 556 -17.74 15.55 -0.83
CA LEU A 556 -17.39 15.01 -2.15
C LEU A 556 -18.53 14.13 -2.69
N PRO A 557 -18.71 14.06 -4.01
CA PRO A 557 -19.74 13.22 -4.63
C PRO A 557 -19.57 11.73 -4.27
N ILE A 558 -20.66 11.05 -3.90
CA ILE A 558 -20.66 9.64 -3.48
C ILE A 558 -21.67 8.83 -4.29
N SER A 559 -21.36 7.58 -4.65
CA SER A 559 -22.37 6.65 -5.14
C SER A 559 -23.13 6.01 -3.98
N VAL A 560 -24.38 5.63 -4.23
CA VAL A 560 -25.24 4.89 -3.29
C VAL A 560 -25.56 3.54 -3.89
N HIS A 561 -25.31 2.47 -3.13
CA HIS A 561 -25.61 1.10 -3.51
C HIS A 561 -26.71 0.55 -2.62
N LEU A 562 -27.74 -0.02 -3.24
CA LEU A 562 -28.89 -0.64 -2.60
C LEU A 562 -28.91 -2.12 -2.97
N GLU A 563 -28.94 -2.97 -1.95
CA GLU A 563 -29.01 -4.41 -2.11
C GLU A 563 -30.19 -4.97 -1.34
N ILE A 564 -31.04 -5.72 -2.04
CA ILE A 564 -32.32 -6.21 -1.52
C ILE A 564 -32.36 -7.72 -1.70
N GLN A 565 -32.44 -8.45 -0.59
CA GLN A 565 -32.62 -9.90 -0.61
C GLN A 565 -34.09 -10.24 -0.25
N PRO A 566 -34.91 -10.70 -1.20
CA PRO A 566 -36.23 -11.20 -0.88
C PRO A 566 -36.16 -12.46 -0.03
N LEU A 567 -37.02 -12.59 1.00
CA LEU A 567 -37.18 -13.89 1.67
C LEU A 567 -37.97 -14.91 0.83
N ASN A 568 -38.65 -14.45 -0.23
CA ASN A 568 -39.29 -15.29 -1.22
C ASN A 568 -38.82 -14.89 -2.62
N LEU A 569 -38.00 -15.74 -3.23
CA LEU A 569 -37.33 -15.50 -4.51
C LEU A 569 -38.29 -15.33 -5.71
N SER A 570 -39.57 -15.69 -5.56
CA SER A 570 -40.59 -15.49 -6.60
C SER A 570 -41.21 -14.08 -6.59
N ARG A 571 -40.73 -13.18 -5.71
CA ARG A 571 -41.27 -11.83 -5.56
C ARG A 571 -40.47 -10.81 -6.37
N GLY A 572 -41.21 -9.92 -7.05
CA GLY A 572 -40.66 -8.72 -7.67
C GLY A 572 -41.02 -7.46 -6.88
N TYR A 573 -40.26 -6.39 -7.09
CA TYR A 573 -40.44 -5.11 -6.43
C TYR A 573 -40.39 -3.93 -7.40
N LEU A 574 -41.13 -2.87 -7.09
CA LEU A 574 -40.98 -1.56 -7.68
C LEU A 574 -40.20 -0.68 -6.69
N LEU A 575 -39.07 -0.12 -7.16
CA LEU A 575 -38.31 0.90 -6.44
C LEU A 575 -38.56 2.25 -7.08
N ILE A 576 -38.87 3.25 -6.27
CA ILE A 576 -38.92 4.66 -6.66
C ILE A 576 -38.03 5.47 -5.74
N TYR A 577 -37.45 6.56 -6.22
CA TYR A 577 -36.68 7.46 -5.35
C TYR A 577 -36.80 8.93 -5.74
N LYS A 578 -36.49 9.78 -4.76
CA LYS A 578 -36.40 11.22 -4.91
C LYS A 578 -35.35 11.77 -3.94
N PHE A 579 -34.61 12.78 -4.37
CA PHE A 579 -33.66 13.50 -3.53
C PHE A 579 -34.36 14.61 -2.74
N ASP A 580 -33.94 14.80 -1.48
CA ASP A 580 -34.37 15.84 -0.54
C ASP A 580 -35.87 15.92 -0.21
N GLN A 581 -36.69 15.09 -0.85
CA GLN A 581 -38.13 15.10 -0.76
C GLN A 581 -38.70 13.68 -0.87
N LEU A 582 -39.89 13.48 -0.33
CA LEU A 582 -40.60 12.20 -0.41
C LEU A 582 -41.00 11.92 -1.88
N PRO A 583 -40.70 10.74 -2.44
CA PRO A 583 -41.20 10.36 -3.75
C PRO A 583 -42.72 10.20 -3.69
N GLN A 584 -43.44 10.83 -4.64
CA GLN A 584 -44.89 10.75 -4.72
C GLN A 584 -45.31 10.18 -6.08
N LEU A 585 -46.04 9.06 -6.06
CA LEU A 585 -46.76 8.57 -7.23
C LEU A 585 -48.02 9.43 -7.42
N SER A 586 -47.86 10.51 -8.17
CA SER A 586 -48.98 11.21 -8.79
C SER A 586 -49.06 10.85 -10.28
N SER A 587 -50.07 11.38 -10.97
CA SER A 587 -50.19 11.26 -12.42
C SER A 587 -49.03 11.90 -13.22
N SER A 588 -48.07 12.55 -12.56
CA SER A 588 -46.91 13.18 -13.18
C SER A 588 -45.59 12.59 -12.68
N ILE A 589 -44.80 12.02 -13.58
CA ILE A 589 -43.44 11.50 -13.35
C ILE A 589 -42.49 12.55 -12.73
N LYS A 590 -42.79 13.85 -12.83
CA LYS A 590 -42.00 14.94 -12.22
C LYS A 590 -41.85 14.87 -10.69
N GLN A 591 -42.66 14.05 -10.00
CA GLN A 591 -42.59 13.89 -8.55
C GLN A 591 -41.71 12.71 -8.10
N ILE A 592 -40.98 12.07 -9.02
CA ILE A 592 -39.93 11.10 -8.76
C ILE A 592 -38.69 11.50 -9.56
N ASP A 593 -37.50 11.21 -9.04
CA ASP A 593 -36.25 11.49 -9.77
C ASP A 593 -35.80 10.25 -10.56
N GLY A 594 -36.16 9.05 -10.09
CA GLY A 594 -36.04 7.82 -10.87
C GLY A 594 -36.77 6.64 -10.24
N TRP A 595 -36.77 5.52 -10.96
CA TRP A 595 -37.42 4.28 -10.57
C TRP A 595 -36.79 3.09 -11.29
N THR A 596 -36.95 1.90 -10.73
CA THR A 596 -36.59 0.63 -11.38
C THR A 596 -37.53 -0.49 -10.94
N LEU A 597 -37.57 -1.55 -11.73
CA LEU A 597 -38.28 -2.79 -11.41
C LEU A 597 -37.27 -3.87 -11.13
N PHE A 598 -37.57 -4.68 -10.12
CA PHE A 598 -36.84 -5.90 -9.81
C PHE A 598 -37.76 -7.07 -10.07
N CYS A 599 -37.44 -7.86 -11.09
CA CYS A 599 -38.14 -9.08 -11.43
C CYS A 599 -37.33 -10.29 -10.97
N PRO A 600 -37.96 -11.45 -10.65
CA PRO A 600 -37.24 -12.66 -10.22
C PRO A 600 -36.09 -13.10 -11.14
N SER A 601 -36.12 -12.74 -12.42
CA SER A 601 -35.05 -12.95 -13.40
C SER A 601 -33.79 -12.12 -13.15
N ASP A 602 -33.91 -11.01 -12.42
CA ASP A 602 -32.85 -10.02 -12.20
C ASP A 602 -32.05 -10.32 -10.92
N LEU A 603 -32.41 -11.40 -10.20
CA LEU A 603 -31.65 -11.86 -9.04
C LEU A 603 -30.25 -12.29 -9.48
N THR A 604 -29.25 -11.79 -8.76
CA THR A 604 -27.88 -12.29 -8.88
C THR A 604 -27.78 -13.75 -8.42
N ASN A 605 -26.63 -14.39 -8.67
CA ASN A 605 -26.37 -15.75 -8.18
C ASN A 605 -26.51 -15.88 -6.64
N ASP A 606 -26.32 -14.78 -5.91
CA ASP A 606 -26.48 -14.72 -4.46
C ASP A 606 -27.92 -14.42 -4.02
N SER A 607 -28.88 -14.43 -4.95
CA SER A 607 -30.29 -14.14 -4.73
C SER A 607 -30.54 -12.73 -4.19
N ILE A 608 -29.81 -11.75 -4.72
CA ILE A 608 -29.89 -10.33 -4.33
C ILE A 608 -30.30 -9.51 -5.55
N TYR A 609 -31.14 -8.51 -5.35
CA TYR A 609 -31.34 -7.42 -6.31
C TYR A 609 -30.38 -6.28 -6.01
N GLU A 610 -29.71 -5.77 -7.04
CA GLU A 610 -28.75 -4.67 -6.93
C GLU A 610 -29.24 -3.45 -7.69
N TYR A 611 -29.11 -2.28 -7.09
CA TYR A 611 -29.33 -1.00 -7.75
C TYR A 611 -28.36 0.03 -7.20
N PHE A 612 -27.76 0.81 -8.08
CA PHE A 612 -26.83 1.86 -7.67
C PHE A 612 -27.15 3.19 -8.34
N LEU A 613 -26.86 4.26 -7.62
CA LEU A 613 -26.84 5.63 -8.11
C LEU A 613 -25.38 6.06 -8.15
N ASP A 614 -24.93 6.55 -9.30
CA ASP A 614 -23.56 7.02 -9.44
C ASP A 614 -23.35 8.37 -8.73
N ASN A 615 -22.09 8.80 -8.69
CA ASN A 615 -21.68 10.02 -8.00
C ASN A 615 -22.11 11.30 -8.74
N GLN A 616 -22.47 11.24 -10.02
CA GLN A 616 -23.04 12.38 -10.76
C GLN A 616 -24.51 12.57 -10.39
N GLN A 617 -25.25 11.48 -10.22
CA GLN A 617 -26.67 11.49 -9.85
C GLN A 617 -26.93 12.02 -8.45
N THR A 618 -26.03 11.75 -7.50
CA THR A 618 -26.16 12.15 -6.09
C THR A 618 -25.57 13.54 -5.80
N PHE A 619 -24.87 14.14 -6.76
CA PHE A 619 -24.14 15.39 -6.55
C PHE A 619 -25.05 16.56 -6.14
N GLY A 620 -24.70 17.22 -5.04
CA GLY A 620 -25.39 18.43 -4.55
C GLY A 620 -26.65 18.17 -3.72
N TYR A 621 -27.02 16.90 -3.50
CA TYR A 621 -28.17 16.52 -2.67
C TYR A 621 -27.74 16.16 -1.24
N GLN A 622 -28.65 16.32 -0.28
CA GLN A 622 -28.38 16.05 1.14
C GLN A 622 -28.98 14.72 1.60
N SER A 623 -30.07 14.29 0.97
CA SER A 623 -30.76 13.06 1.32
C SER A 623 -31.33 12.36 0.10
N LEU A 624 -31.39 11.04 0.20
CA LEU A 624 -32.08 10.16 -0.74
C LEU A 624 -33.24 9.50 0.01
N ILE A 625 -34.45 9.64 -0.53
CA ILE A 625 -35.62 8.94 -0.03
C ILE A 625 -36.09 7.98 -1.12
N PHE A 626 -36.06 6.68 -0.81
CA PHE A 626 -36.54 5.66 -1.75
C PHE A 626 -37.64 4.82 -1.12
N GLY A 627 -38.58 4.40 -1.96
CA GLY A 627 -39.69 3.54 -1.59
C GLY A 627 -39.59 2.21 -2.32
N LEU A 628 -39.83 1.12 -1.58
CA LEU A 628 -40.04 -0.21 -2.15
C LEU A 628 -41.50 -0.61 -2.05
N ARG A 629 -42.01 -1.29 -3.08
CA ARG A 629 -43.34 -1.91 -3.08
C ARG A 629 -43.25 -3.28 -3.71
N GLU A 630 -43.85 -4.29 -3.09
CA GLU A 630 -44.00 -5.63 -3.70
C GLU A 630 -44.98 -5.56 -4.89
N LEU A 631 -44.62 -6.22 -6.00
CA LEU A 631 -45.50 -6.35 -7.17
C LEU A 631 -46.52 -7.46 -6.94
N ASN A 632 -47.78 -7.23 -7.33
CA ASN A 632 -48.79 -8.29 -7.30
C ASN A 632 -48.60 -9.28 -8.48
N SER A 633 -49.31 -10.41 -8.46
CA SER A 633 -49.14 -11.46 -9.49
C SER A 633 -49.48 -10.99 -10.91
N THR A 634 -50.45 -10.09 -11.05
CA THR A 634 -50.85 -9.55 -12.37
C THR A 634 -49.79 -8.58 -12.86
N GLU A 635 -49.35 -7.64 -12.01
CA GLU A 635 -48.26 -6.71 -12.31
C GLU A 635 -46.97 -7.44 -12.64
N MET A 636 -46.62 -8.48 -11.89
CA MET A 636 -45.42 -9.28 -12.16
C MET A 636 -45.53 -10.01 -13.51
N ASN A 637 -46.69 -10.56 -13.86
CA ASN A 637 -46.89 -11.19 -15.17
C ASN A 637 -46.84 -10.16 -16.31
N ASP A 638 -47.45 -8.99 -16.13
CA ASP A 638 -47.48 -7.96 -17.17
C ASP A 638 -46.10 -7.32 -17.35
N VAL A 639 -45.40 -7.07 -16.25
CA VAL A 639 -44.18 -6.25 -16.21
C VAL A 639 -42.91 -7.07 -16.38
N CYS A 640 -42.81 -8.24 -15.75
CA CYS A 640 -41.60 -9.07 -15.81
C CYS A 640 -41.55 -9.99 -17.03
N SER A 641 -42.67 -10.20 -17.73
CA SER A 641 -42.70 -11.01 -18.95
C SER A 641 -42.35 -10.21 -20.21
N ASN A 642 -42.36 -8.88 -20.13
CA ASN A 642 -42.18 -7.99 -21.28
C ASN A 642 -41.01 -7.04 -21.05
N SER A 643 -39.84 -7.41 -21.58
CA SER A 643 -38.56 -6.68 -21.42
C SER A 643 -38.51 -5.27 -22.05
N SER A 644 -39.64 -4.76 -22.56
CA SER A 644 -39.75 -3.49 -23.29
C SER A 644 -40.56 -2.40 -22.58
N ILE A 645 -40.96 -2.60 -21.32
CA ILE A 645 -41.78 -1.63 -20.60
C ILE A 645 -40.95 -0.40 -20.22
N THR A 646 -41.33 0.74 -20.79
CA THR A 646 -40.69 2.06 -20.60
C THR A 646 -41.53 3.01 -19.73
N TYR A 647 -42.67 2.55 -19.22
CA TYR A 647 -43.57 3.35 -18.40
C TYR A 647 -43.62 2.82 -16.97
N LEU A 648 -43.64 3.75 -16.01
CA LEU A 648 -43.85 3.45 -14.60
C LEU A 648 -45.20 2.72 -14.45
N PRO A 649 -45.28 1.56 -13.77
CA PRO A 649 -46.56 0.94 -13.45
C PRO A 649 -47.28 1.83 -12.43
N ILE A 650 -48.09 2.78 -12.93
CA ILE A 650 -48.85 3.71 -12.09
C ILE A 650 -50.09 2.96 -11.57
N THR A 651 -49.96 2.30 -10.43
CA THR A 651 -51.11 1.87 -9.64
C THR A 651 -51.05 2.58 -8.28
N ASN A 652 -51.99 3.52 -8.04
CA ASN A 652 -52.18 4.16 -6.72
C ASN A 652 -52.88 3.22 -5.73
N GLU A 653 -52.78 1.92 -5.96
CA GLU A 653 -53.36 0.90 -5.11
C GLU A 653 -52.38 0.55 -3.99
N ARG A 654 -52.88 0.60 -2.76
CA ARG A 654 -52.12 0.16 -1.59
C ARG A 654 -51.96 -1.35 -1.69
N PHE A 655 -50.73 -1.83 -1.55
CA PHE A 655 -50.41 -3.25 -1.58
C PHE A 655 -49.67 -3.63 -0.31
N ASN A 656 -50.16 -4.64 0.39
CA ASN A 656 -49.49 -5.16 1.57
C ASN A 656 -48.41 -6.14 1.14
N PHE A 657 -47.20 -5.96 1.67
CA PHE A 657 -46.13 -6.93 1.51
C PHE A 657 -46.60 -8.30 2.01
N THR A 658 -46.37 -9.33 1.19
CA THR A 658 -46.66 -10.72 1.54
C THR A 658 -45.43 -11.45 2.08
N SER A 659 -44.24 -10.86 1.88
CA SER A 659 -42.97 -11.38 2.38
C SER A 659 -42.08 -10.26 2.91
N ASN A 660 -41.34 -10.54 3.98
CA ASN A 660 -40.27 -9.66 4.42
C ASN A 660 -39.09 -9.72 3.43
N TYR A 661 -38.17 -8.79 3.56
CA TYR A 661 -36.92 -8.76 2.81
C TYR A 661 -35.79 -8.27 3.69
N GLN A 662 -34.55 -8.52 3.28
CA GLN A 662 -33.38 -7.93 3.92
C GLN A 662 -32.82 -6.81 3.03
N LEU A 663 -32.33 -5.76 3.66
CA LEU A 663 -31.84 -4.56 3.00
C LEU A 663 -30.43 -4.25 3.48
N ARG A 664 -29.53 -3.97 2.54
CA ARG A 664 -28.21 -3.40 2.81
C ARG A 664 -28.01 -2.18 1.94
N ILE A 665 -27.48 -1.13 2.55
CA ILE A 665 -27.17 0.14 1.90
C ILE A 665 -25.73 0.48 2.25
N TYR A 666 -24.94 0.86 1.26
CA TYR A 666 -23.61 1.43 1.48
C TYR A 666 -23.32 2.52 0.46
N THR A 667 -22.41 3.41 0.82
CA THR A 667 -21.90 4.45 -0.06
C THR A 667 -20.46 4.15 -0.45
N SER A 668 -20.05 4.67 -1.59
CA SER A 668 -18.67 4.60 -2.06
C SER A 668 -18.35 5.86 -2.86
N GLY A 669 -17.08 6.06 -3.18
CA GLY A 669 -16.65 7.14 -4.06
C GLY A 669 -15.37 6.75 -4.77
N CYS A 670 -15.19 7.29 -5.97
CA CYS A 670 -13.93 7.23 -6.70
C CYS A 670 -13.38 8.65 -6.73
N TYR A 671 -12.30 8.89 -6.00
CA TYR A 671 -11.70 10.21 -5.84
C TYR A 671 -10.34 10.23 -6.52
N TYR A 672 -10.02 11.35 -7.14
CA TYR A 672 -8.72 11.59 -7.77
C TYR A 672 -7.99 12.64 -6.94
N ILE A 673 -6.76 12.34 -6.52
CA ILE A 673 -5.91 13.32 -5.86
C ILE A 673 -5.04 14.00 -6.90
N ASP A 674 -5.12 15.33 -6.96
CA ASP A 674 -4.34 16.13 -7.90
C ASP A 674 -2.88 16.30 -7.45
N ASN A 675 -2.08 16.94 -8.31
CA ASN A 675 -0.66 17.21 -8.03
C ASN A 675 -0.42 18.18 -6.86
N ASN A 676 -1.46 18.87 -6.38
CA ASN A 676 -1.42 19.73 -5.19
C ASN A 676 -1.92 18.99 -3.93
N ASN A 677 -2.07 17.66 -4.03
CA ASN A 677 -2.63 16.78 -3.02
C ASN A 677 -4.09 17.12 -2.66
N GLN A 678 -4.87 17.68 -3.57
CA GLN A 678 -6.29 17.99 -3.35
C GLN A 678 -7.19 16.92 -4.00
N TRP A 679 -8.26 16.52 -3.30
CA TRP A 679 -9.31 15.61 -3.79
C TRP A 679 -10.34 16.28 -4.69
#